data_AF-A0A6P1LEV8-F1
#
_entry.id   AF-A0A6P1LEV8-F1
#
_cell.length_a   1.000
_cell.length_b   1.000
_cell.length_c   1.000
_cell.angle_alpha   90.00
_cell.angle_beta   90.00
_cell.angle_gamma   90.00
#
_symmetry.space_group_name_H-M   'P 1'
#
loop_
_entity.id
_entity.type
_entity.pdbx_description
1 polymer ?
#
loop_
_entity_poly.entity_id
_entity_poly.type
_entity_poly.pdbx_seq_one_letter_code
_entity_poly.pdbx_strand_id
1 'polypeptide(L)'
;MKNIKIESKPLIKRNVRLMEVLKNNDNYELSFLVSSNRNFNISLTKKEFDIFKLINGTNSINEIVKLSNNSFNDIFQLLQKFDEKKVLTFSSQSNNFQFDYHDLFYDMSFKKNNFINEKIINKRILVVGTNEIANNVILLLMKMGIRDFVLVDKDIIEISNLSIPFLYDKEDVGKEKNNILKREILKFDKHANITLFNAEFNNNIFDKLSNTNSYKKIDFAIVTTSDPVTIAIDAYEIFTKLNIPYTTVCHLNDFSIFGPIIYRKNEMYEKYIETTKLKNRKPKEFIVQNKKHQLLSFDSMNMFSASNVISDMVRFFNDINSALSFEKKIIFNYNTFDKQEISFINTKTKIGIFTSSSDLSSKLPRRVNNSKKILEQEGYIVNLGNLWNKSIGYTSGNAKERSEEFNNLLSDNDILMSMIGGMNSSSILPYIDYDKIMERKTKIVGYSDTTAILLAVYKKTKIPTYYGPALLPSFDEQDFIKRWNLNSFNKYVVNNQIGIIDNPKLWTEEKIDWFNFEDEKVSKENYIKKMQKNKLYSYNDGVVIGRLIGGNLNTMVSVYNTEFMPEIVEGDILFIEDSNKSVDECERNFAFLKNSKILDKVSGVILGKSENFNKMSSNETYESLFMKFLDRKIPVLTNFDSSHCQPMNVLKIGGKVKLDTFNKQVTLLE
;
A
#
# COMPACT_ATOMS: atom_id res chain seq x y z
N MET A 1 10.07 -28.81 -3.86
CA MET A 1 11.19 -29.74 -3.58
C MET A 1 11.92 -30.33 -4.79
N LYS A 2 11.52 -30.10 -6.06
CA LYS A 2 12.20 -30.75 -7.23
C LYS A 2 13.68 -30.37 -7.47
N ASN A 3 14.25 -29.43 -6.72
CA ASN A 3 15.61 -28.91 -6.92
C ASN A 3 16.59 -29.14 -5.74
N ILE A 4 16.28 -30.05 -4.80
CA ILE A 4 17.18 -30.33 -3.66
C ILE A 4 18.37 -31.16 -4.15
N LYS A 5 19.59 -30.66 -3.95
CA LYS A 5 20.82 -31.40 -4.28
C LYS A 5 21.09 -32.46 -3.23
N ILE A 6 21.66 -33.58 -3.67
CA ILE A 6 21.99 -34.73 -2.80
C ILE A 6 23.02 -34.36 -1.70
N GLU A 7 23.82 -33.32 -1.92
CA GLU A 7 24.82 -32.83 -0.96
C GLU A 7 24.25 -31.82 0.06
N SER A 8 22.97 -31.47 -0.03
CA SER A 8 22.36 -30.52 0.91
C SER A 8 22.31 -31.06 2.34
N LYS A 9 22.42 -30.16 3.32
CA LYS A 9 22.28 -30.49 4.74
C LYS A 9 20.87 -30.08 5.22
N PRO A 10 19.98 -31.02 5.57
CA PRO A 10 18.66 -30.70 6.09
C PRO A 10 18.75 -30.24 7.54
N LEU A 11 18.05 -29.17 7.88
CA LEU A 11 17.99 -28.59 9.22
C LEU A 11 16.56 -28.14 9.55
N ILE A 12 16.13 -28.26 10.80
CA ILE A 12 14.89 -27.66 11.29
C ILE A 12 15.02 -26.13 11.23
N LYS A 13 14.06 -25.44 10.63
CA LYS A 13 14.07 -23.97 10.53
C LYS A 13 14.18 -23.34 11.91
N ARG A 14 14.94 -22.26 12.01
CA ARG A 14 15.19 -21.55 13.28
C ARG A 14 13.95 -20.97 13.95
N ASN A 15 12.92 -20.60 13.18
CA ASN A 15 11.63 -20.17 13.72
C ASN A 15 10.73 -21.33 14.15
N VAL A 16 11.18 -22.57 14.05
CA VAL A 16 10.42 -23.77 14.41
C VAL A 16 11.11 -24.46 15.58
N ARG A 17 10.42 -24.52 16.72
CA ARG A 17 10.92 -25.18 17.93
C ARG A 17 10.20 -26.51 18.12
N LEU A 18 10.95 -27.60 18.24
CA LEU A 18 10.41 -28.86 18.75
C LEU A 18 10.11 -28.70 20.24
N MET A 19 8.84 -28.82 20.60
CA MET A 19 8.35 -28.60 21.96
C MET A 19 8.28 -29.90 22.74
N GLU A 20 7.79 -30.96 22.10
CA GLU A 20 7.52 -32.23 22.76
C GLU A 20 7.70 -33.40 21.79
N VAL A 21 8.12 -34.54 22.33
CA VAL A 21 8.16 -35.82 21.62
C VAL A 21 7.43 -36.84 22.48
N LEU A 22 6.28 -37.31 22.01
CA LEU A 22 5.48 -38.33 22.68
C LEU A 22 5.60 -39.66 21.94
N LYS A 23 5.81 -40.75 22.68
CA LYS A 23 5.80 -42.11 22.11
C LYS A 23 4.42 -42.74 22.31
N ASN A 24 3.73 -43.02 21.21
CA ASN A 24 2.41 -43.67 21.19
C ASN A 24 2.49 -44.98 20.41
N ASN A 25 2.52 -46.11 21.11
CA ASN A 25 2.71 -47.46 20.55
C ASN A 25 3.99 -47.54 19.67
N ASP A 26 3.83 -47.83 18.38
CA ASP A 26 4.91 -47.96 17.38
C ASP A 26 5.30 -46.63 16.70
N ASN A 27 4.62 -45.52 17.06
CA ASN A 27 4.83 -44.20 16.46
C ASN A 27 5.30 -43.15 17.49
N TYR A 28 5.92 -42.09 16.97
CA TYR A 28 6.36 -40.90 17.70
C TYR A 28 5.58 -39.69 17.20
N GLU A 29 5.02 -38.91 18.10
CA GLU A 29 4.35 -37.65 17.78
C GLU A 29 5.23 -36.48 18.21
N LEU A 30 5.61 -35.65 17.24
CA LEU A 30 6.47 -34.49 17.45
C LEU A 30 5.64 -33.23 17.37
N SER A 31 5.60 -32.47 18.48
CA SER A 31 4.89 -31.20 18.57
C SER A 31 5.85 -30.05 18.27
N PHE A 32 5.50 -29.21 17.30
CA PHE A 32 6.31 -28.06 16.90
C PHE A 32 5.57 -26.74 17.10
N LEU A 33 6.31 -25.70 17.49
CA LEU A 33 5.86 -24.33 17.58
C LEU A 33 6.58 -23.48 16.52
N VAL A 34 5.81 -22.81 15.65
CA VAL A 34 6.33 -21.77 14.74
C VAL A 34 6.20 -20.40 15.41
N SER A 35 7.17 -19.51 15.22
CA SER A 35 7.13 -18.11 15.66
C SER A 35 5.98 -17.30 15.02
N SER A 36 4.77 -17.57 15.49
CA SER A 36 3.48 -16.90 15.23
C SER A 36 2.34 -17.60 16.00
N ASN A 37 2.63 -18.30 17.11
CA ASN A 37 1.70 -19.13 17.90
C ASN A 37 0.94 -20.21 17.11
N ARG A 38 1.52 -20.75 16.03
CA ARG A 38 0.94 -21.90 15.32
C ARG A 38 1.63 -23.17 15.79
N ASN A 39 0.85 -24.06 16.39
CA ASN A 39 1.28 -25.40 16.75
C ASN A 39 0.86 -26.39 15.67
N PHE A 40 1.71 -27.37 15.38
CA PHE A 40 1.34 -28.51 14.57
C PHE A 40 2.11 -29.74 15.04
N ASN A 41 1.53 -30.90 14.79
CA ASN A 41 2.11 -32.19 15.15
C ASN A 41 2.50 -32.95 13.88
N ILE A 42 3.59 -33.71 13.96
CA ILE A 42 4.03 -34.65 12.93
C ILE A 42 4.17 -36.02 13.57
N SER A 43 3.39 -37.00 13.09
CA SER A 43 3.51 -38.39 13.51
C SER A 43 4.53 -39.13 12.65
N LEU A 44 5.49 -39.82 13.27
CA LEU A 44 6.57 -40.56 12.64
C LEU A 44 6.56 -42.02 13.09
N THR A 45 6.82 -42.94 12.17
CA THR A 45 7.17 -44.33 12.52
C THR A 45 8.52 -44.39 13.23
N LYS A 46 8.83 -45.51 13.89
CA LYS A 46 10.15 -45.73 14.51
C LYS A 46 11.32 -45.48 13.53
N LYS A 47 11.20 -45.99 12.30
CA LYS A 47 12.18 -45.80 11.21
C LYS A 47 12.37 -44.32 10.87
N GLU A 48 11.27 -43.59 10.65
CA GLU A 48 11.30 -42.15 10.36
C GLU A 48 11.86 -41.33 11.53
N PHE A 49 11.54 -41.69 12.77
CA PHE A 49 12.06 -41.00 13.96
C PHE A 49 13.57 -41.18 14.10
N ASP A 50 14.10 -42.36 13.78
CA ASP A 50 15.53 -42.61 13.81
C ASP A 50 16.28 -41.82 12.72
N ILE A 51 15.68 -41.66 11.53
CA ILE A 51 16.20 -40.75 10.48
C ILE A 51 16.12 -39.28 10.93
N PHE A 52 14.99 -38.86 11.56
CA PHE A 52 14.79 -37.48 12.03
C PHE A 52 15.90 -37.02 12.98
N LYS A 53 16.40 -37.88 13.87
CA LYS A 53 17.51 -37.55 14.79
C LYS A 53 18.81 -37.19 14.06
N LEU A 54 18.98 -37.63 12.81
CA LEU A 54 20.14 -37.29 11.97
C LEU A 54 19.95 -35.96 11.22
N ILE A 55 18.75 -35.38 11.23
CA ILE A 55 18.40 -34.09 10.63
C ILE A 55 18.71 -32.96 11.62
N ASN A 56 19.99 -32.60 11.68
CA ASN A 56 20.54 -31.60 12.60
C ASN A 56 21.41 -30.55 11.89
N GLY A 57 21.43 -30.54 10.56
CA GLY A 57 22.27 -29.66 9.74
C GLY A 57 23.75 -30.02 9.69
N THR A 58 24.22 -31.08 10.35
CA THR A 58 25.64 -31.51 10.26
C THR A 58 25.86 -32.48 9.11
N ASN A 59 24.93 -33.42 8.92
CA ASN A 59 24.99 -34.48 7.91
C ASN A 59 24.31 -34.04 6.61
N SER A 60 24.95 -34.31 5.47
CA SER A 60 24.34 -34.25 4.14
C SER A 60 23.32 -35.38 3.94
N ILE A 61 22.43 -35.26 2.95
CA ILE A 61 21.45 -36.32 2.64
C ILE A 61 22.16 -37.66 2.35
N ASN A 62 23.30 -37.63 1.63
CA ASN A 62 24.13 -38.83 1.41
C ASN A 62 24.68 -39.46 2.69
N GLU A 63 25.10 -38.65 3.65
CA GLU A 63 25.57 -39.15 4.94
C GLU A 63 24.43 -39.72 5.77
N ILE A 64 23.24 -39.11 5.72
CA ILE A 64 22.03 -39.64 6.38
C ILE A 64 21.61 -40.99 5.78
N VAL A 65 21.70 -41.15 4.45
CA VAL A 65 21.50 -42.45 3.76
C VAL A 65 22.42 -43.51 4.34
N LYS A 66 23.72 -43.21 4.44
CA LYS A 66 24.73 -44.13 4.97
C LYS A 66 24.54 -44.44 6.45
N LEU A 67 24.33 -43.42 7.28
CA LEU A 67 24.24 -43.55 8.75
C LEU A 67 22.96 -44.24 9.20
N SER A 68 21.85 -44.04 8.48
CA SER A 68 20.56 -44.64 8.84
C SER A 68 20.36 -46.03 8.25
N ASN A 69 21.21 -46.45 7.29
CA ASN A 69 21.06 -47.69 6.51
C ASN A 69 19.68 -47.79 5.81
N ASN A 70 19.19 -46.66 5.26
CA ASN A 70 17.91 -46.57 4.56
C ASN A 70 18.08 -46.15 3.10
N SER A 71 17.05 -46.37 2.29
CA SER A 71 17.07 -45.90 0.90
C SER A 71 16.96 -44.37 0.83
N PHE A 72 17.51 -43.79 -0.24
CA PHE A 72 17.31 -42.36 -0.53
C PHE A 72 15.82 -41.99 -0.59
N ASN A 73 14.97 -42.90 -1.10
CA ASN A 73 13.55 -42.67 -1.23
C ASN A 73 12.83 -42.56 0.13
N ASP A 74 13.23 -43.39 1.11
CA ASP A 74 12.69 -43.31 2.49
C ASP A 74 13.01 -41.96 3.13
N ILE A 75 14.25 -41.50 2.99
CA ILE A 75 14.69 -40.21 3.51
C ILE A 75 13.99 -39.08 2.79
N PHE A 76 13.84 -39.18 1.47
CA PHE A 76 13.16 -38.17 0.66
C PHE A 76 11.68 -38.01 1.06
N GLN A 77 10.96 -39.11 1.28
CA GLN A 77 9.57 -39.08 1.75
C GLN A 77 9.45 -38.40 3.12
N LEU A 78 10.35 -38.71 4.05
CA LEU A 78 10.37 -38.06 5.36
C LEU A 78 10.63 -36.56 5.25
N LEU A 79 11.64 -36.16 4.46
CA LEU A 79 11.95 -34.75 4.24
C LEU A 79 10.76 -34.00 3.64
N GLN A 80 10.03 -34.63 2.69
CA GLN A 80 8.82 -34.06 2.11
C GLN A 80 7.73 -33.80 3.14
N LYS A 81 7.48 -34.76 4.04
CA LYS A 81 6.49 -34.65 5.11
C LYS A 81 6.76 -33.45 6.03
N PHE A 82 8.03 -33.16 6.32
CA PHE A 82 8.42 -31.99 7.09
C PHE A 82 8.37 -30.68 6.29
N ASP A 83 8.68 -30.69 4.99
CA ASP A 83 8.62 -29.49 4.14
C ASP A 83 7.19 -29.06 3.80
N GLU A 84 6.25 -30.00 3.67
CA GLU A 84 4.81 -29.71 3.56
C GLU A 84 4.30 -28.89 4.75
N LYS A 85 4.84 -29.16 5.93
CA LYS A 85 4.59 -28.39 7.17
C LYS A 85 5.54 -27.19 7.33
N LYS A 86 6.41 -26.93 6.35
CA LYS A 86 7.41 -25.86 6.30
C LYS A 86 8.42 -25.88 7.45
N VAL A 87 8.75 -27.06 7.96
CA VAL A 87 9.62 -27.27 9.13
C VAL A 87 11.10 -27.29 8.76
N LEU A 88 11.44 -27.67 7.54
CA LEU A 88 12.83 -27.83 7.11
C LEU A 88 13.34 -26.67 6.27
N THR A 89 14.63 -26.41 6.40
CA THR A 89 15.45 -25.67 5.45
C THR A 89 16.62 -26.54 5.00
N PHE A 90 17.20 -26.21 3.86
CA PHE A 90 18.33 -26.93 3.27
C PHE A 90 19.44 -25.91 3.00
N SER A 91 20.62 -26.11 3.59
CA SER A 91 21.78 -25.25 3.34
C SER A 91 22.79 -25.93 2.41
N SER A 92 23.48 -25.11 1.60
CA SER A 92 24.58 -25.53 0.72
C SER A 92 25.93 -24.89 1.09
N GLN A 93 26.00 -24.07 2.15
CA GLN A 93 27.19 -23.29 2.52
C GLN A 93 27.60 -23.45 4.00
N SER A 94 28.88 -23.16 4.25
CA SER A 94 29.56 -23.20 5.54
C SER A 94 29.13 -22.10 6.51
N ASN A 95 28.83 -22.52 7.73
CA ASN A 95 28.64 -21.78 8.98
C ASN A 95 29.31 -20.39 9.09
N ASN A 96 28.61 -19.32 8.68
CA ASN A 96 28.87 -17.96 9.16
C ASN A 96 27.69 -17.52 10.04
N PHE A 97 27.63 -18.08 11.26
CA PHE A 97 26.52 -17.92 12.21
C PHE A 97 26.20 -16.47 12.61
N GLN A 98 27.06 -15.50 12.30
CA GLN A 98 26.94 -14.12 12.74
C GLN A 98 25.78 -13.34 12.08
N PHE A 99 25.47 -13.60 10.79
CA PHE A 99 24.44 -12.84 10.03
C PHE A 99 23.08 -13.54 9.95
N ASP A 100 23.03 -14.67 10.61
CA ASP A 100 22.11 -15.77 10.47
C ASP A 100 20.81 -15.48 11.29
N TYR A 101 20.85 -14.46 12.16
CA TYR A 101 19.69 -13.84 12.83
C TYR A 101 18.93 -12.85 11.94
N HIS A 102 19.63 -12.19 11.00
CA HIS A 102 18.99 -11.25 10.09
C HIS A 102 18.10 -11.99 9.07
N ASP A 103 18.55 -13.16 8.59
CA ASP A 103 17.73 -14.03 7.73
C ASP A 103 16.40 -14.40 8.38
N LEU A 104 16.41 -14.73 9.67
CA LEU A 104 15.19 -15.01 10.42
C LEU A 104 14.24 -13.81 10.46
N PHE A 105 14.77 -12.62 10.75
CA PHE A 105 13.97 -11.39 10.77
C PHE A 105 13.39 -11.09 9.38
N TYR A 106 14.18 -11.30 8.32
CA TYR A 106 13.76 -11.10 6.94
C TYR A 106 12.67 -12.09 6.51
N ASP A 107 12.83 -13.37 6.82
CA ASP A 107 11.84 -14.42 6.54
C ASP A 107 10.49 -14.14 7.23
N MET A 108 10.51 -13.58 8.45
CA MET A 108 9.29 -13.19 9.17
C MET A 108 8.67 -11.89 8.61
N SER A 109 9.51 -10.94 8.19
CA SER A 109 9.07 -9.59 7.84
C SER A 109 8.67 -9.43 6.37
N PHE A 110 9.15 -10.30 5.48
CA PHE A 110 8.98 -10.17 4.03
C PHE A 110 8.34 -11.42 3.41
N LYS A 111 7.24 -11.22 2.66
CA LYS A 111 6.45 -12.32 2.05
C LYS A 111 7.12 -12.99 0.84
N LYS A 112 8.27 -12.51 0.36
CA LYS A 112 8.97 -12.99 -0.83
C LYS A 112 10.49 -13.04 -0.63
N ASN A 113 11.05 -14.21 -0.94
CA ASN A 113 12.45 -14.60 -1.13
C ASN A 113 13.34 -14.80 0.10
N ASN A 114 13.76 -16.05 0.26
CA ASN A 114 15.02 -16.42 0.91
C ASN A 114 16.18 -15.68 0.21
N PHE A 115 17.28 -15.39 0.90
CA PHE A 115 18.50 -14.76 0.35
C PHE A 115 18.54 -13.22 0.26
N ILE A 116 17.77 -12.50 1.09
CA ILE A 116 17.92 -11.03 1.22
C ILE A 116 19.33 -10.65 1.69
N ASN A 117 19.92 -11.41 2.62
CA ASN A 117 21.31 -11.21 3.04
C ASN A 117 22.29 -11.27 1.86
N GLU A 118 22.15 -12.23 0.94
CA GLU A 118 23.01 -12.34 -0.25
C GLU A 118 22.93 -11.11 -1.16
N LYS A 119 21.75 -10.47 -1.22
CA LYS A 119 21.55 -9.24 -2.00
C LYS A 119 22.18 -8.00 -1.35
N ILE A 120 22.43 -8.01 -0.04
CA ILE A 120 22.80 -6.80 0.72
C ILE A 120 24.28 -6.84 1.18
N ILE A 121 24.81 -8.00 1.56
CA ILE A 121 26.11 -8.10 2.25
C ILE A 121 27.29 -7.52 1.46
N ASN A 122 27.24 -7.61 0.13
CA ASN A 122 28.31 -7.16 -0.78
C ASN A 122 28.12 -5.72 -1.29
N LYS A 123 27.08 -5.02 -0.81
CA LYS A 123 26.72 -3.69 -1.30
C LYS A 123 27.70 -2.63 -0.84
N ARG A 124 27.99 -1.68 -1.73
CA ARG A 124 28.78 -0.49 -1.43
C ARG A 124 27.85 0.67 -1.12
N ILE A 125 27.86 1.12 0.14
CA ILE A 125 26.92 2.15 0.63
C ILE A 125 27.66 3.48 0.79
N LEU A 126 27.12 4.52 0.17
CA LEU A 126 27.59 5.89 0.38
C LEU A 126 26.77 6.54 1.50
N VAL A 127 27.43 7.22 2.44
CA VAL A 127 26.79 7.97 3.52
C VAL A 127 27.23 9.42 3.42
N VAL A 128 26.25 10.32 3.24
CA VAL A 128 26.46 11.77 3.23
C VAL A 128 26.11 12.31 4.61
N GLY A 129 27.03 13.07 5.20
CA GLY A 129 26.95 13.51 6.59
C GLY A 129 27.30 12.37 7.55
N THR A 130 28.15 12.67 8.51
CA THR A 130 28.61 11.78 9.59
C THR A 130 28.14 12.27 10.96
N ASN A 131 26.87 12.69 10.98
CA ASN A 131 26.18 13.08 12.19
C ASN A 131 25.73 11.86 13.02
N GLU A 132 24.90 12.10 14.02
CA GLU A 132 24.55 11.10 15.01
C GLU A 132 23.59 10.03 14.46
N ILE A 133 22.75 10.39 13.48
CA ILE A 133 21.96 9.41 12.72
C ILE A 133 22.90 8.54 11.87
N ALA A 134 23.90 9.13 11.22
CA ALA A 134 24.84 8.40 10.37
C ALA A 134 25.63 7.34 11.14
N ASN A 135 26.07 7.65 12.36
CA ASN A 135 26.75 6.70 13.23
C ASN A 135 25.89 5.47 13.54
N ASN A 136 24.60 5.67 13.82
CA ASN A 136 23.64 4.59 14.03
C ASN A 136 23.37 3.79 12.75
N VAL A 137 23.23 4.48 11.61
CA VAL A 137 23.08 3.86 10.28
C VAL A 137 24.25 2.94 9.98
N ILE A 138 25.49 3.42 10.13
CA ILE A 138 26.71 2.64 9.87
C ILE A 138 26.79 1.42 10.79
N LEU A 139 26.54 1.61 12.09
CA LEU A 139 26.54 0.50 13.05
C LEU A 139 25.55 -0.61 12.65
N LEU A 140 24.32 -0.24 12.25
CA LEU A 140 23.31 -1.20 11.81
C LEU A 140 23.72 -1.91 10.51
N LEU A 141 24.29 -1.18 9.54
CA LEU A 141 24.78 -1.76 8.29
C LEU A 141 25.91 -2.76 8.51
N MET A 142 26.85 -2.43 9.40
CA MET A 142 27.95 -3.34 9.77
C MET A 142 27.43 -4.61 10.44
N LYS A 143 26.44 -4.51 11.32
CA LYS A 143 25.78 -5.67 11.93
C LYS A 143 25.07 -6.57 10.90
N MET A 144 24.56 -5.98 9.82
CA MET A 144 24.01 -6.70 8.67
C MET A 144 25.08 -7.29 7.73
N GLY A 145 26.37 -7.09 8.02
CA GLY A 145 27.49 -7.65 7.26
C GLY A 145 27.99 -6.78 6.11
N ILE A 146 27.44 -5.57 5.92
CA ILE A 146 27.97 -4.63 4.94
C ILE A 146 29.34 -4.12 5.41
N ARG A 147 30.32 -4.17 4.51
CA ARG A 147 31.72 -3.83 4.78
C ARG A 147 32.29 -2.72 3.91
N ASP A 148 31.58 -2.28 2.88
CA ASP A 148 32.11 -1.33 1.88
C ASP A 148 31.38 0.01 1.97
N PHE A 149 32.06 1.02 2.49
CA PHE A 149 31.50 2.33 2.78
C PHE A 149 32.23 3.45 2.03
N VAL A 150 31.46 4.43 1.57
CA VAL A 150 31.97 5.73 1.10
C VAL A 150 31.41 6.81 2.01
N LEU A 151 32.28 7.55 2.70
CA LEU A 151 31.86 8.58 3.66
C LEU A 151 32.16 9.97 3.08
N VAL A 152 31.17 10.87 3.12
CA VAL A 152 31.30 12.26 2.65
C VAL A 152 30.88 13.22 3.75
N ASP A 153 31.83 13.97 4.28
CA ASP A 153 31.62 15.01 5.30
C ASP A 153 32.86 15.90 5.40
N LYS A 154 32.69 17.20 5.64
CA LYS A 154 33.79 18.15 5.87
C LYS A 154 33.98 18.49 7.34
N ASP A 155 32.99 18.18 8.18
CA ASP A 155 32.94 18.65 9.55
C ASP A 155 34.06 18.05 10.42
N ILE A 156 34.45 18.84 11.41
CA ILE A 156 35.31 18.40 12.52
C ILE A 156 34.45 18.08 13.75
N ILE A 157 35.01 17.32 14.68
CA ILE A 157 34.38 17.02 15.95
C ILE A 157 34.47 18.23 16.87
N GLU A 158 33.32 18.72 17.31
CA GLU A 158 33.19 19.76 18.32
C GLU A 158 32.84 19.16 19.69
N ILE A 159 33.02 19.94 20.76
CA ILE A 159 32.63 19.53 22.13
C ILE A 159 31.14 19.16 22.21
N SER A 160 30.29 19.88 21.45
CA SER A 160 28.85 19.61 21.33
C SER A 160 28.55 18.21 20.76
N ASN A 161 29.49 17.62 20.01
CA ASN A 161 29.36 16.28 19.46
C ASN A 161 29.80 15.17 20.44
N LEU A 162 30.22 15.47 21.67
CA LEU A 162 30.66 14.42 22.61
C LEU A 162 29.51 13.77 23.38
N SER A 163 28.35 14.42 23.44
CA SER A 163 27.21 13.95 24.24
C SER A 163 26.25 13.02 23.50
N ILE A 164 26.53 12.66 22.24
CA ILE A 164 25.50 12.10 21.34
C ILE A 164 26.00 10.86 20.54
N PRO A 165 27.23 10.83 19.97
CA PRO A 165 27.79 9.63 19.33
C PRO A 165 28.63 8.81 20.31
N PHE A 166 28.38 7.51 20.39
CA PHE A 166 29.24 6.54 21.11
C PHE A 166 30.68 6.45 20.54
N LEU A 167 30.94 7.07 19.38
CA LEU A 167 32.15 6.88 18.59
C LEU A 167 33.21 7.98 18.76
N TYR A 168 32.89 9.08 19.45
CA TYR A 168 33.80 10.23 19.61
C TYR A 168 34.23 10.39 21.06
N ASP A 169 35.54 10.54 21.28
CA ASP A 169 36.11 10.81 22.59
C ASP A 169 36.56 12.27 22.74
N LYS A 170 36.78 12.72 23.98
CA LYS A 170 37.32 14.07 24.26
C LYS A 170 38.62 14.36 23.49
N GLU A 171 39.43 13.32 23.26
CA GLU A 171 40.69 13.42 22.54
C GLU A 171 40.52 13.61 21.02
N ASP A 172 39.30 13.45 20.50
CA ASP A 172 38.99 13.57 19.09
C ASP A 172 38.48 14.96 18.69
N VAL A 173 38.24 15.84 19.65
CA VAL A 173 37.85 17.23 19.40
C VAL A 173 38.87 17.92 18.49
N GLY A 174 38.38 18.58 17.44
CA GLY A 174 39.18 19.25 16.41
C GLY A 174 39.64 18.36 15.26
N LYS A 175 39.41 17.03 15.32
CA LYS A 175 39.72 16.11 14.21
C LYS A 175 38.54 15.98 13.26
N GLU A 176 38.82 15.63 12.00
CA GLU A 176 37.79 15.38 10.98
C GLU A 176 36.91 14.17 11.37
N LYS A 177 35.58 14.33 11.33
CA LYS A 177 34.62 13.28 11.74
C LYS A 177 34.83 11.97 10.96
N ASN A 178 35.01 12.07 9.65
CA ASN A 178 35.25 10.94 8.74
C ASN A 178 36.45 10.06 9.17
N ASN A 179 37.54 10.66 9.63
CA ASN A 179 38.74 9.91 10.03
C ASN A 179 38.48 9.11 11.31
N ILE A 180 37.76 9.71 12.26
CA ILE A 180 37.41 9.05 13.52
C ILE A 180 36.38 7.96 13.28
N LEU A 181 35.39 8.19 12.42
CA LEU A 181 34.43 7.17 12.05
C LEU A 181 35.09 5.99 11.34
N LYS A 182 36.06 6.23 10.44
CA LYS A 182 36.87 5.16 9.85
C LYS A 182 37.64 4.37 10.91
N ARG A 183 38.25 5.04 11.90
CA ARG A 183 38.94 4.37 13.02
C ARG A 183 38.00 3.43 13.75
N GLU A 184 36.80 3.89 14.10
CA GLU A 184 35.81 3.08 14.84
C GLU A 184 35.24 1.93 14.02
N ILE A 185 34.94 2.15 12.73
CA ILE A 185 34.53 1.09 11.80
C ILE A 185 35.60 -0.02 11.76
N LEU A 186 36.89 0.34 11.63
CA LEU A 186 37.98 -0.63 11.56
C LEU A 186 38.25 -1.34 12.89
N LYS A 187 37.93 -0.73 14.03
CA LYS A 187 37.93 -1.41 15.33
C LYS A 187 36.86 -2.50 15.39
N PHE A 188 35.69 -2.24 14.84
CA PHE A 188 34.58 -3.21 14.83
C PHE A 188 34.81 -4.32 13.78
N ASP A 189 35.25 -3.97 12.57
CA ASP A 189 35.60 -4.93 11.52
C ASP A 189 36.82 -4.48 10.72
N LYS A 190 37.96 -5.13 10.98
CA LYS A 190 39.24 -4.87 10.29
C LYS A 190 39.23 -5.16 8.79
N HIS A 191 38.22 -5.88 8.30
CA HIS A 191 38.04 -6.22 6.88
C HIS A 191 37.14 -5.21 6.14
N ALA A 192 36.64 -4.18 6.83
CA ALA A 192 35.87 -3.13 6.18
C ALA A 192 36.72 -2.31 5.20
N ASN A 193 36.14 -1.96 4.06
CA ASN A 193 36.70 -1.06 3.05
C ASN A 193 36.04 0.31 3.18
N ILE A 194 36.81 1.37 3.47
CA ILE A 194 36.30 2.72 3.71
C ILE A 194 37.01 3.72 2.80
N THR A 195 36.22 4.37 1.93
CA THR A 195 36.65 5.50 1.09
C THR A 195 36.18 6.81 1.74
N LEU A 196 37.08 7.78 1.91
CA LEU A 196 36.77 9.06 2.56
C LEU A 196 36.80 10.22 1.57
N PHE A 197 35.82 11.10 1.69
CA PHE A 197 35.78 12.39 1.03
C PHE A 197 35.57 13.49 2.09
N ASN A 198 36.68 14.10 2.51
CA ASN A 198 36.67 15.20 3.47
C ASN A 198 36.32 16.51 2.75
N ALA A 199 35.07 16.64 2.33
CA ALA A 199 34.59 17.72 1.48
C ALA A 199 33.11 18.00 1.73
N GLU A 200 32.71 19.24 1.47
CA GLU A 200 31.29 19.64 1.48
C GLU A 200 30.53 18.86 0.42
N PHE A 201 29.34 18.38 0.78
CA PHE A 201 28.45 17.74 -0.17
C PHE A 201 27.68 18.80 -0.96
N ASN A 202 28.21 19.13 -2.13
CA ASN A 202 27.63 20.06 -3.09
C ASN A 202 27.97 19.60 -4.52
N ASN A 203 27.52 20.33 -5.54
CA ASN A 203 27.78 19.97 -6.94
C ASN A 203 29.27 19.72 -7.29
N ASN A 204 30.25 20.27 -6.55
CA ASN A 204 31.67 20.01 -6.80
C ASN A 204 32.11 18.60 -6.35
N ILE A 205 31.34 17.91 -5.52
CA ILE A 205 31.61 16.51 -5.14
C ILE A 205 31.30 15.55 -6.31
N PHE A 206 30.49 16.00 -7.29
CA PHE A 206 30.06 15.17 -8.42
C PHE A 206 31.26 14.60 -9.19
N ASP A 207 32.27 15.42 -9.50
CA ASP A 207 33.46 14.98 -10.21
C ASP A 207 34.27 13.98 -9.39
N LYS A 208 34.34 14.16 -8.07
CA LYS A 208 35.04 13.24 -7.17
C LYS A 208 34.34 11.88 -7.10
N LEU A 209 33.01 11.88 -6.98
CA LEU A 209 32.19 10.67 -6.91
C LEU A 209 32.11 9.95 -8.26
N SER A 210 32.05 10.68 -9.37
CA SER A 210 32.10 10.10 -10.72
C SER A 210 33.48 9.53 -11.04
N ASN A 211 34.57 10.13 -10.55
CA ASN A 211 35.93 9.64 -10.75
C ASN A 211 36.31 8.48 -9.82
N THR A 212 35.57 8.22 -8.72
CA THR A 212 35.72 6.97 -7.95
C THR A 212 35.31 5.69 -8.70
N ASN A 213 34.84 5.82 -9.94
CA ASN A 213 34.45 4.73 -10.83
C ASN A 213 35.60 3.82 -11.30
N SER A 214 36.84 3.96 -10.83
CA SER A 214 37.93 3.14 -11.36
C SER A 214 37.79 1.64 -11.05
N TYR A 215 37.06 1.20 -10.00
CA TYR A 215 36.90 -0.25 -9.74
C TYR A 215 35.57 -0.76 -9.13
N LYS A 216 34.67 0.07 -8.53
CA LYS A 216 33.41 -0.46 -7.92
C LYS A 216 32.28 0.57 -7.81
N LYS A 217 31.11 0.27 -8.39
CA LYS A 217 29.89 1.10 -8.36
C LYS A 217 29.35 1.27 -6.93
N ILE A 218 28.82 2.44 -6.60
CA ILE A 218 28.04 2.70 -5.38
C ILE A 218 26.61 2.16 -5.60
N ASP A 219 26.15 1.28 -4.73
CA ASP A 219 24.86 0.61 -4.88
C ASP A 219 23.69 1.43 -4.34
N PHE A 220 23.92 2.19 -3.27
CA PHE A 220 22.90 2.99 -2.60
C PHE A 220 23.55 4.10 -1.77
N ALA A 221 22.88 5.26 -1.70
CA ALA A 221 23.31 6.39 -0.89
C ALA A 221 22.30 6.71 0.22
N ILE A 222 22.80 7.00 1.42
CA ILE A 222 22.00 7.46 2.57
C ILE A 222 22.46 8.86 2.92
N VAL A 223 21.55 9.82 2.78
CA VAL A 223 21.82 11.23 3.06
C VAL A 223 21.29 11.56 4.43
N THR A 224 22.19 11.74 5.38
CA THR A 224 21.85 12.22 6.72
C THR A 224 22.06 13.73 6.75
N THR A 225 21.09 14.48 7.26
CA THR A 225 21.13 15.94 7.14
C THR A 225 20.60 16.66 8.36
N SER A 226 21.32 17.71 8.76
CA SER A 226 20.88 18.75 9.71
C SER A 226 20.25 19.97 9.00
N ASP A 227 20.50 20.13 7.69
CA ASP A 227 19.82 21.09 6.80
C ASP A 227 19.07 20.32 5.69
N PRO A 228 17.83 19.89 5.96
CA PRO A 228 17.11 19.00 5.07
C PRO A 228 16.72 19.63 3.74
N VAL A 229 16.88 20.94 3.56
CA VAL A 229 16.53 21.61 2.30
C VAL A 229 17.73 21.63 1.37
N THR A 230 18.82 22.28 1.75
CA THR A 230 19.98 22.48 0.85
C THR A 230 20.57 21.15 0.39
N ILE A 231 20.85 20.25 1.34
CA ILE A 231 21.47 18.95 1.06
C ILE A 231 20.55 18.04 0.24
N ALA A 232 19.21 18.15 0.39
CA ALA A 232 18.29 17.36 -0.42
C ALA A 232 18.27 17.80 -1.89
N ILE A 233 18.49 19.08 -2.17
CA ILE A 233 18.61 19.61 -3.54
C ILE A 233 19.85 19.03 -4.21
N ASP A 234 21.01 19.21 -3.56
CA ASP A 234 22.28 18.72 -4.07
C ASP A 234 22.23 17.19 -4.25
N ALA A 235 21.64 16.46 -3.29
CA ALA A 235 21.48 15.03 -3.39
C ALA A 235 20.65 14.61 -4.60
N TYR A 236 19.52 15.28 -4.86
CA TYR A 236 18.69 14.98 -6.03
C TYR A 236 19.47 15.23 -7.34
N GLU A 237 20.13 16.38 -7.47
CA GLU A 237 20.91 16.71 -8.67
C GLU A 237 22.07 15.75 -8.89
N ILE A 238 22.84 15.44 -7.85
CA ILE A 238 24.05 14.61 -7.93
C ILE A 238 23.68 13.15 -8.19
N PHE A 239 22.80 12.56 -7.38
CA PHE A 239 22.53 11.12 -7.44
C PHE A 239 21.69 10.71 -8.66
N THR A 240 20.80 11.58 -9.14
CA THR A 240 20.09 11.32 -10.41
C THR A 240 21.05 11.35 -11.60
N LYS A 241 22.01 12.28 -11.65
CA LYS A 241 23.06 12.31 -12.69
C LYS A 241 24.00 11.10 -12.60
N LEU A 242 24.36 10.66 -11.39
CA LEU A 242 25.22 9.49 -11.19
C LEU A 242 24.48 8.14 -11.33
N ASN A 243 23.15 8.16 -11.45
CA ASN A 243 22.29 6.98 -11.47
C ASN A 243 22.52 6.06 -10.24
N ILE A 244 22.60 6.70 -9.06
CA ILE A 244 22.76 6.05 -7.76
C ILE A 244 21.42 6.17 -7.03
N PRO A 245 20.76 5.07 -6.65
CA PRO A 245 19.60 5.13 -5.79
C PRO A 245 19.96 5.71 -4.43
N TYR A 246 19.13 6.60 -3.89
CA TYR A 246 19.40 7.20 -2.60
C TYR A 246 18.13 7.43 -1.78
N THR A 247 18.32 7.68 -0.50
CA THR A 247 17.28 8.13 0.43
C THR A 247 17.82 9.23 1.33
N THR A 248 16.92 10.00 1.92
CA THR A 248 17.26 11.01 2.93
C THR A 248 16.71 10.61 4.29
N VAL A 249 17.40 10.96 5.36
CA VAL A 249 16.92 10.82 6.73
C VAL A 249 17.35 12.01 7.59
N CYS A 250 16.42 12.52 8.39
CA CYS A 250 16.69 13.55 9.38
C CYS A 250 15.70 13.47 10.55
N HIS A 251 15.94 14.29 11.58
CA HIS A 251 14.95 14.57 12.61
C HIS A 251 14.61 16.07 12.61
N LEU A 252 13.40 16.41 13.03
CA LEU A 252 12.95 17.78 13.21
C LEU A 252 12.10 17.85 14.48
N ASN A 253 12.67 18.38 15.57
CA ASN A 253 12.05 18.33 16.90
C ASN A 253 11.64 16.90 17.26
N ASP A 254 10.35 16.63 17.41
CA ASP A 254 9.80 15.32 17.75
C ASP A 254 9.48 14.45 16.53
N PHE A 255 9.94 14.83 15.33
CA PHE A 255 9.64 14.10 14.09
C PHE A 255 10.87 13.37 13.54
N SER A 256 10.71 12.09 13.23
CA SER A 256 11.63 11.32 12.39
C SER A 256 11.14 11.38 10.95
N ILE A 257 12.01 11.81 10.03
CA ILE A 257 11.66 12.01 8.62
C ILE A 257 12.61 11.18 7.78
N PHE A 258 12.07 10.30 6.93
CA PHE A 258 12.89 9.53 6.00
C PHE A 258 12.24 9.38 4.63
N GLY A 259 13.08 9.11 3.63
CA GLY A 259 12.70 9.11 2.23
C GLY A 259 12.53 10.50 1.63
N PRO A 260 12.18 10.57 0.34
CA PRO A 260 11.86 9.43 -0.52
C PRO A 260 13.09 8.62 -0.92
N ILE A 261 12.88 7.33 -1.20
CA ILE A 261 13.81 6.56 -2.03
C ILE A 261 13.61 7.02 -3.48
N ILE A 262 14.66 7.58 -4.06
CA ILE A 262 14.74 8.03 -5.43
C ILE A 262 15.80 7.21 -6.15
N TYR A 263 15.41 6.56 -7.25
CA TYR A 263 16.31 5.72 -8.07
C TYR A 263 16.41 6.19 -9.52
N ARG A 264 15.58 7.17 -9.90
CA ARG A 264 15.50 7.80 -11.21
C ARG A 264 14.94 9.21 -11.06
N LYS A 265 15.04 10.02 -12.11
CA LYS A 265 14.43 11.35 -12.17
C LYS A 265 12.92 11.28 -11.84
N ASN A 266 12.45 12.18 -10.97
CA ASN A 266 11.06 12.28 -10.51
C ASN A 266 10.62 13.76 -10.51
N GLU A 267 9.78 14.13 -11.50
CA GLU A 267 9.36 15.51 -11.73
C GLU A 267 8.57 16.10 -10.55
N MET A 268 7.74 15.28 -9.89
CA MET A 268 6.96 15.70 -8.71
C MET A 268 7.86 16.03 -7.53
N TYR A 269 8.88 15.20 -7.29
CA TYR A 269 9.86 15.44 -6.24
C TYR A 269 10.78 16.63 -6.55
N GLU A 270 11.16 16.82 -7.81
CA GLU A 270 11.90 18.00 -8.30
C GLU A 270 11.12 19.29 -8.02
N LYS A 271 9.83 19.34 -8.37
CA LYS A 271 8.96 20.47 -8.08
C LYS A 271 8.79 20.73 -6.58
N TYR A 272 8.70 19.67 -5.77
CA TYR A 272 8.68 19.77 -4.31
C TYR A 272 9.95 20.42 -3.76
N ILE A 273 11.11 19.99 -4.23
CA ILE A 273 12.41 20.57 -3.85
C ILE A 273 12.47 22.05 -4.27
N GLU A 274 12.12 22.39 -5.51
CA GLU A 274 12.13 23.78 -6.02
C GLU A 274 11.21 24.70 -5.21
N THR A 275 10.00 24.24 -4.89
CA THR A 275 9.05 25.01 -4.07
C THR A 275 9.59 25.23 -2.65
N THR A 276 10.26 24.23 -2.08
CA THR A 276 10.85 24.31 -0.74
C THR A 276 12.02 25.31 -0.72
N LYS A 277 12.84 25.32 -1.78
CA LYS A 277 13.94 26.29 -1.98
C LYS A 277 13.46 27.74 -1.95
N LEU A 278 12.30 28.03 -2.55
CA LEU A 278 11.72 29.38 -2.60
C LEU A 278 11.17 29.84 -1.24
N LYS A 279 10.59 28.92 -0.46
CA LYS A 279 9.97 29.23 0.85
C LYS A 279 10.98 29.40 1.99
N ASN A 280 12.13 28.75 1.93
CA ASN A 280 13.11 28.72 3.02
C ASN A 280 14.26 29.75 2.93
N ARG A 281 14.04 30.91 2.30
CA ARG A 281 14.93 32.07 2.47
C ARG A 281 14.80 32.63 3.89
N LYS A 282 15.57 32.10 4.86
CA LYS A 282 15.74 32.77 6.16
C LYS A 282 16.75 33.93 6.01
N PRO A 283 16.47 35.12 6.57
CA PRO A 283 17.45 36.22 6.61
C PRO A 283 18.69 35.81 7.41
N LYS A 284 19.89 36.22 6.94
CA LYS A 284 21.17 35.99 7.64
C LYS A 284 21.19 36.50 9.09
N GLU A 285 20.23 37.35 9.47
CA GLU A 285 20.17 38.07 10.74
C GLU A 285 19.81 37.19 11.96
N PHE A 286 19.22 36.00 11.77
CA PHE A 286 18.82 35.13 12.91
C PHE A 286 19.88 34.09 13.35
N ILE A 287 21.03 34.03 12.70
CA ILE A 287 22.07 33.03 12.98
C ILE A 287 22.77 33.28 14.33
N VAL A 288 22.79 34.52 14.81
CA VAL A 288 23.59 34.91 15.99
C VAL A 288 22.91 34.54 17.32
N GLN A 289 21.58 34.53 17.41
CA GLN A 289 20.87 34.15 18.65
C GLN A 289 20.77 32.63 18.88
N ASN A 290 20.90 31.80 17.84
CA ASN A 290 20.74 30.34 17.93
C ASN A 290 21.97 29.57 18.41
N LYS A 291 23.13 30.22 18.60
CA LYS A 291 24.35 29.52 19.10
C LYS A 291 24.18 28.88 20.49
N LYS A 292 23.20 29.33 21.29
CA LYS A 292 22.90 28.78 22.63
C LYS A 292 21.75 27.76 22.65
N HIS A 293 21.04 27.57 21.54
CA HIS A 293 19.89 26.67 21.42
C HIS A 293 20.06 25.82 20.16
N GLN A 294 20.89 24.77 20.25
CA GLN A 294 20.91 23.73 19.24
C GLN A 294 19.61 22.93 19.30
N LEU A 295 19.13 22.43 18.16
CA LEU A 295 18.01 21.48 18.11
C LEU A 295 18.28 20.33 19.09
N LEU A 296 17.27 19.92 19.86
CA LEU A 296 17.36 18.75 20.73
C LEU A 296 17.70 17.51 19.89
N SER A 297 18.92 17.00 20.05
CA SER A 297 19.31 15.69 19.53
C SER A 297 19.10 14.66 20.64
N PHE A 298 18.37 13.60 20.33
CA PHE A 298 18.02 12.54 21.28
C PHE A 298 18.33 11.17 20.67
N ASP A 299 19.19 10.39 21.32
CA ASP A 299 19.74 9.15 20.75
C ASP A 299 18.69 8.12 20.40
N SER A 300 17.62 8.01 21.21
CA SER A 300 16.54 7.06 20.89
C SER A 300 15.82 7.45 19.60
N MET A 301 15.65 8.75 19.33
CA MET A 301 15.07 9.24 18.09
C MET A 301 16.03 9.09 16.91
N ASN A 302 17.34 9.29 17.12
CA ASN A 302 18.36 9.06 16.10
C ASN A 302 18.42 7.58 15.70
N MET A 303 18.45 6.68 16.69
CA MET A 303 18.40 5.23 16.48
C MET A 303 17.09 4.79 15.81
N PHE A 304 15.95 5.38 16.19
CA PHE A 304 14.67 5.13 15.57
C PHE A 304 14.68 5.53 14.09
N SER A 305 15.19 6.72 13.77
CA SER A 305 15.33 7.22 12.39
C SER A 305 16.26 6.34 11.56
N ALA A 306 17.41 5.95 12.13
CA ALA A 306 18.35 5.03 11.50
C ALA A 306 17.71 3.65 11.24
N SER A 307 17.00 3.09 12.22
CA SER A 307 16.34 1.79 12.09
C SER A 307 15.29 1.79 10.98
N ASN A 308 14.51 2.87 10.87
CA ASN A 308 13.50 3.02 9.81
C ASN A 308 14.13 3.11 8.42
N VAL A 309 15.15 3.95 8.23
CA VAL A 309 15.79 4.09 6.91
C VAL A 309 16.51 2.81 6.48
N ILE A 310 17.12 2.07 7.43
CA ILE A 310 17.73 0.76 7.14
C ILE A 310 16.68 -0.28 6.77
N SER A 311 15.58 -0.36 7.51
CA SER A 311 14.45 -1.24 7.19
C SER A 311 13.91 -0.95 5.78
N ASP A 312 13.84 0.33 5.42
CA ASP A 312 13.37 0.76 4.10
C ASP A 312 14.34 0.44 2.96
N MET A 313 15.65 0.59 3.21
CA MET A 313 16.70 0.16 2.27
C MET A 313 16.68 -1.35 2.04
N VAL A 314 16.50 -2.15 3.10
CA VAL A 314 16.38 -3.62 2.99
C VAL A 314 15.18 -3.99 2.11
N ARG A 315 14.04 -3.33 2.32
CA ARG A 315 12.84 -3.49 1.47
C ARG A 315 13.15 -3.18 0.02
N PHE A 316 13.80 -2.04 -0.24
CA PHE A 316 14.19 -1.62 -1.59
C PHE A 316 15.04 -2.68 -2.31
N PHE A 317 16.06 -3.24 -1.65
CA PHE A 317 16.89 -4.29 -2.24
C PHE A 317 16.16 -5.62 -2.43
N ASN A 318 15.12 -5.90 -1.64
CA ASN A 318 14.31 -7.08 -1.86
C ASN A 318 13.38 -6.92 -3.07
N ASP A 319 12.55 -5.88 -3.04
CA ASP A 319 11.60 -5.45 -4.08
C ASP A 319 11.37 -3.94 -3.91
N ILE A 320 11.68 -3.18 -4.95
CA ILE A 320 11.58 -1.71 -4.96
C ILE A 320 10.21 -1.20 -4.49
N ASN A 321 9.13 -1.88 -4.88
CA ASN A 321 7.76 -1.49 -4.53
C ASN A 321 7.38 -1.84 -3.08
N SER A 322 8.22 -2.62 -2.39
CA SER A 322 8.00 -2.99 -0.99
C SER A 322 8.59 -1.97 -0.01
N ALA A 323 9.43 -1.05 -0.49
CA ALA A 323 9.94 0.05 0.31
C ALA A 323 8.81 1.05 0.61
N LEU A 324 8.69 1.41 1.88
CA LEU A 324 7.67 2.30 2.41
C LEU A 324 7.83 3.71 1.83
N SER A 325 9.07 4.19 1.68
CA SER A 325 9.35 5.53 1.18
C SER A 325 9.67 5.58 -0.33
N PHE A 326 9.36 4.51 -1.08
CA PHE A 326 9.47 4.52 -2.54
C PHE A 326 8.55 5.59 -3.15
N GLU A 327 9.15 6.60 -3.80
CA GLU A 327 8.45 7.78 -4.33
C GLU A 327 7.55 8.46 -3.27
N LYS A 328 7.90 8.35 -1.97
CA LYS A 328 7.13 8.91 -0.85
C LYS A 328 8.05 9.42 0.25
N LYS A 329 7.76 10.56 0.86
CA LYS A 329 8.39 10.99 2.12
C LYS A 329 7.56 10.51 3.29
N ILE A 330 8.20 9.92 4.29
CA ILE A 330 7.55 9.46 5.52
C ILE A 330 7.94 10.36 6.68
N ILE A 331 6.95 10.78 7.46
CA ILE A 331 7.11 11.59 8.65
C ILE A 331 6.47 10.82 9.82
N PHE A 332 7.26 10.47 10.82
CA PHE A 332 6.81 9.84 12.04
C PHE A 332 6.91 10.81 13.21
N ASN A 333 5.82 11.00 13.93
CA ASN A 333 5.84 11.69 15.21
C ASN A 333 6.33 10.72 16.29
N TYR A 334 7.44 11.04 16.94
CA TYR A 334 8.05 10.20 17.98
C TYR A 334 7.22 10.15 19.26
N ASN A 335 6.47 11.21 19.58
CA ASN A 335 5.65 11.29 20.79
C ASN A 335 4.34 10.52 20.65
N THR A 336 3.69 10.59 19.48
CA THR A 336 2.39 9.95 19.25
C THR A 336 2.47 8.65 18.47
N PHE A 337 3.62 8.35 17.87
CA PHE A 337 3.81 7.28 16.88
C PHE A 337 2.93 7.39 15.63
N ASP A 338 2.34 8.57 15.38
CA ASP A 338 1.57 8.83 14.17
C ASP A 338 2.47 8.90 12.94
N LYS A 339 1.96 8.35 11.83
CA LYS A 339 2.62 8.35 10.52
C LYS A 339 1.90 9.28 9.56
N GLN A 340 2.66 10.11 8.87
CA GLN A 340 2.22 10.89 7.71
C GLN A 340 3.07 10.53 6.48
N GLU A 341 2.48 10.66 5.30
CA GLU A 341 3.13 10.37 4.01
C GLU A 341 2.92 11.53 3.04
N ILE A 342 3.94 11.85 2.25
CA ILE A 342 3.85 12.77 1.10
C ILE A 342 4.24 11.97 -0.13
N SER A 343 3.30 11.77 -1.07
CA SER A 343 3.54 11.00 -2.30
C SER A 343 4.11 11.87 -3.42
N PHE A 344 5.05 11.32 -4.18
CA PHE A 344 5.67 11.91 -5.38
C PHE A 344 5.46 11.01 -6.59
N ILE A 345 4.30 10.35 -6.69
CA ILE A 345 4.03 9.42 -7.78
C ILE A 345 3.91 10.24 -9.07
N ASN A 346 4.75 9.91 -10.05
CA ASN A 346 4.75 10.58 -11.34
C ASN A 346 3.67 9.95 -12.26
N THR A 347 2.39 10.14 -11.94
CA THR A 347 1.32 9.60 -12.78
C THR A 347 1.08 10.51 -13.98
N LYS A 348 1.48 10.11 -15.19
CA LYS A 348 0.95 10.75 -16.42
C LYS A 348 -0.52 10.42 -16.66
N THR A 349 -1.15 9.66 -15.76
CA THR A 349 -2.53 9.19 -15.86
C THR A 349 -3.47 10.39 -15.97
N LYS A 350 -4.18 10.45 -17.09
CA LYS A 350 -5.20 11.45 -17.37
C LYS A 350 -6.56 10.95 -16.93
N ILE A 351 -7.22 11.71 -16.06
CA ILE A 351 -8.56 11.43 -15.55
C ILE A 351 -9.54 12.42 -16.19
N GLY A 352 -10.46 11.91 -17.00
CA GLY A 352 -11.57 12.67 -17.58
C GLY A 352 -12.77 12.64 -16.65
N ILE A 353 -13.34 13.79 -16.33
CA ILE A 353 -14.50 13.90 -15.44
C ILE A 353 -15.75 14.20 -16.25
N PHE A 354 -16.69 13.26 -16.28
CA PHE A 354 -17.95 13.39 -17.04
C PHE A 354 -19.14 13.67 -16.11
N THR A 355 -20.13 14.39 -16.61
CA THR A 355 -21.32 14.84 -15.87
C THR A 355 -22.57 14.24 -16.50
N SER A 356 -22.81 12.96 -16.23
CA SER A 356 -23.86 12.19 -16.93
C SER A 356 -25.27 12.37 -16.38
N SER A 357 -25.48 13.11 -15.29
CA SER A 357 -26.82 13.33 -14.74
C SER A 357 -26.97 14.66 -14.02
N SER A 358 -26.82 14.72 -12.69
CA SER A 358 -27.14 15.90 -11.89
C SER A 358 -26.30 17.12 -12.31
N ASP A 359 -26.90 18.31 -12.22
CA ASP A 359 -26.25 19.59 -12.46
C ASP A 359 -25.54 20.14 -11.21
N LEU A 360 -25.48 19.38 -10.12
CA LEU A 360 -25.02 19.88 -8.82
C LEU A 360 -23.61 20.48 -8.85
N SER A 361 -22.75 20.00 -9.74
CA SER A 361 -21.40 20.54 -9.93
C SER A 361 -21.39 22.01 -10.42
N SER A 362 -22.41 22.45 -11.16
CA SER A 362 -22.52 23.86 -11.58
C SER A 362 -22.84 24.79 -10.42
N LYS A 363 -23.39 24.24 -9.34
CA LYS A 363 -23.80 24.97 -8.13
C LYS A 363 -22.75 24.90 -7.02
N LEU A 364 -21.77 24.00 -7.14
CA LEU A 364 -20.69 23.78 -6.16
C LEU A 364 -19.28 23.89 -6.79
N PRO A 365 -18.96 24.97 -7.51
CA PRO A 365 -17.69 25.10 -8.23
C PRO A 365 -16.46 25.05 -7.30
N ARG A 366 -16.53 25.55 -6.06
CA ARG A 366 -15.40 25.49 -5.13
C ARG A 366 -15.11 24.05 -4.73
N ARG A 367 -16.14 23.27 -4.40
CA ARG A 367 -15.98 21.84 -4.09
C ARG A 367 -15.42 21.03 -5.27
N VAL A 368 -15.86 21.32 -6.50
CA VAL A 368 -15.30 20.70 -7.72
C VAL A 368 -13.82 21.02 -7.85
N ASN A 369 -13.44 22.30 -7.75
CA ASN A 369 -12.06 22.74 -7.90
C ASN A 369 -11.15 22.20 -6.80
N ASN A 370 -11.63 22.12 -5.55
CA ASN A 370 -10.89 21.50 -4.46
C ASN A 370 -10.66 20.00 -4.71
N SER A 371 -11.69 19.28 -5.13
CA SER A 371 -11.60 17.84 -5.43
C SER A 371 -10.63 17.58 -6.58
N LYS A 372 -10.70 18.39 -7.65
CA LYS A 372 -9.74 18.38 -8.75
C LYS A 372 -8.31 18.61 -8.26
N LYS A 373 -8.09 19.65 -7.46
CA LYS A 373 -6.78 19.99 -6.91
C LYS A 373 -6.20 18.87 -6.05
N ILE A 374 -7.03 18.17 -5.28
CA ILE A 374 -6.61 17.00 -4.48
C ILE A 374 -6.09 15.88 -5.39
N LEU A 375 -6.79 15.57 -6.47
CA LEU A 375 -6.31 14.57 -7.45
C LEU A 375 -5.03 15.04 -8.17
N GLU A 376 -4.93 16.33 -8.53
CA GLU A 376 -3.70 16.89 -9.13
C GLU A 376 -2.51 16.87 -8.16
N GLN A 377 -2.74 17.00 -6.85
CA GLN A 377 -1.72 16.85 -5.82
C GLN A 377 -1.20 15.40 -5.70
N GLU A 378 -2.02 14.41 -6.04
CA GLU A 378 -1.61 13.00 -6.14
C GLU A 378 -0.84 12.71 -7.44
N GLY A 379 -0.68 13.71 -8.31
CA GLY A 379 0.08 13.63 -9.56
C GLY A 379 -0.77 13.44 -10.81
N TYR A 380 -2.11 13.35 -10.71
CA TYR A 380 -2.98 13.12 -11.86
C TYR A 380 -3.16 14.36 -12.74
N ILE A 381 -3.38 14.18 -14.04
CA ILE A 381 -3.87 15.24 -14.92
C ILE A 381 -5.40 15.13 -14.96
N VAL A 382 -6.12 16.16 -14.49
CA VAL A 382 -7.59 16.11 -14.36
C VAL A 382 -8.26 17.02 -15.39
N ASN A 383 -8.99 16.40 -16.31
CA ASN A 383 -9.71 17.03 -17.40
C ASN A 383 -11.21 17.07 -17.09
N LEU A 384 -11.75 18.25 -16.77
CA LEU A 384 -13.19 18.42 -16.59
C LEU A 384 -13.90 18.44 -17.96
N GLY A 385 -14.97 17.66 -18.11
CA GLY A 385 -15.83 17.69 -19.28
C GLY A 385 -16.54 19.03 -19.45
N ASN A 386 -17.01 19.35 -20.67
CA ASN A 386 -17.56 20.66 -21.01
C ASN A 386 -18.89 21.03 -20.33
N LEU A 387 -19.58 20.07 -19.70
CA LEU A 387 -20.84 20.26 -18.99
C LEU A 387 -20.68 20.41 -17.47
N TRP A 388 -19.46 20.33 -16.94
CA TRP A 388 -19.21 20.35 -15.49
C TRP A 388 -19.84 21.55 -14.76
N ASN A 389 -19.96 22.70 -15.44
CA ASN A 389 -20.56 23.94 -14.94
C ASN A 389 -21.84 24.34 -15.70
N LYS A 390 -22.51 23.39 -16.34
CA LYS A 390 -23.75 23.61 -17.09
C LYS A 390 -24.94 23.03 -16.36
N SER A 391 -26.10 23.63 -16.62
CA SER A 391 -27.38 23.21 -16.05
C SER A 391 -28.51 23.54 -17.03
N ILE A 392 -29.44 22.60 -17.17
CA ILE A 392 -30.77 22.83 -17.77
C ILE A 392 -31.89 22.65 -16.74
N GLY A 393 -31.58 22.87 -15.45
CA GLY A 393 -32.51 22.86 -14.32
C GLY A 393 -32.46 21.58 -13.46
N TYR A 394 -32.54 20.39 -14.08
CA TYR A 394 -32.54 19.11 -13.37
C TYR A 394 -31.36 18.19 -13.75
N THR A 395 -30.63 18.54 -14.80
CA THR A 395 -29.49 17.78 -15.34
C THR A 395 -28.49 18.74 -15.99
N SER A 396 -27.26 18.27 -16.20
CA SER A 396 -26.16 19.05 -16.78
C SER A 396 -26.35 19.41 -18.26
N GLY A 397 -27.18 18.66 -18.99
CA GLY A 397 -27.50 18.87 -20.41
C GLY A 397 -28.48 17.83 -20.93
N ASN A 398 -28.89 17.94 -22.20
CA ASN A 398 -29.70 16.90 -22.82
C ASN A 398 -28.90 15.59 -22.99
N ALA A 399 -29.57 14.49 -23.35
CA ALA A 399 -28.92 13.17 -23.40
C ALA A 399 -27.78 13.09 -24.43
N LYS A 400 -27.91 13.78 -25.57
CA LYS A 400 -26.87 13.82 -26.61
C LYS A 400 -25.67 14.62 -26.13
N GLU A 401 -25.87 15.81 -25.58
CA GLU A 401 -24.79 16.65 -25.03
C GLU A 401 -23.99 15.91 -23.95
N ARG A 402 -24.68 15.25 -23.02
CA ARG A 402 -24.03 14.45 -21.96
C ARG A 402 -23.25 13.26 -22.51
N SER A 403 -23.76 12.62 -23.57
CA SER A 403 -23.01 11.56 -24.24
C SER A 403 -21.83 12.08 -25.06
N GLU A 404 -21.96 13.25 -25.69
CA GLU A 404 -20.88 13.89 -26.43
C GLU A 404 -19.73 14.26 -25.49
N GLU A 405 -20.02 14.83 -24.32
CA GLU A 405 -19.01 15.05 -23.27
C GLU A 405 -18.28 13.75 -22.92
N PHE A 406 -19.04 12.69 -22.63
CA PHE A 406 -18.48 11.38 -22.30
C PHE A 406 -17.58 10.83 -23.41
N ASN A 407 -18.06 10.84 -24.66
CA ASN A 407 -17.34 10.31 -25.82
C ASN A 407 -16.10 11.14 -26.18
N ASN A 408 -16.17 12.46 -25.99
CA ASN A 408 -15.03 13.36 -26.21
C ASN A 408 -13.90 13.06 -25.23
N LEU A 409 -14.25 12.85 -23.94
CA LEU A 409 -13.29 12.52 -22.90
C LEU A 409 -12.60 11.17 -23.13
N LEU A 410 -13.21 10.21 -23.84
CA LEU A 410 -12.55 8.94 -24.18
C LEU A 410 -11.26 9.14 -25.00
N SER A 411 -11.12 10.23 -25.76
CA SER A 411 -10.02 10.43 -26.72
C SER A 411 -8.63 10.52 -26.08
N ASP A 412 -8.54 11.12 -24.88
CA ASP A 412 -7.27 11.51 -24.28
C ASP A 412 -7.23 11.26 -22.76
N ASN A 413 -8.06 10.35 -22.25
CA ASN A 413 -8.05 9.98 -20.85
C ASN A 413 -7.89 8.46 -20.66
N ASP A 414 -7.10 8.08 -19.65
CA ASP A 414 -6.89 6.68 -19.26
C ASP A 414 -8.04 6.17 -18.39
N ILE A 415 -8.61 7.09 -17.60
CA ILE A 415 -9.70 6.83 -16.67
C ILE A 415 -10.79 7.87 -16.90
N LEU A 416 -12.04 7.44 -17.01
CA LEU A 416 -13.21 8.30 -16.88
C LEU A 416 -13.83 8.13 -15.50
N MET A 417 -14.05 9.24 -14.80
CA MET A 417 -14.65 9.29 -13.48
C MET A 417 -15.91 10.15 -13.52
N SER A 418 -16.98 9.66 -12.90
CA SER A 418 -18.21 10.44 -12.76
C SER A 418 -17.99 11.67 -11.89
N MET A 419 -18.56 12.81 -12.29
CA MET A 419 -18.63 14.02 -11.48
C MET A 419 -19.47 13.75 -10.23
N ILE A 420 -20.68 13.24 -10.44
CA ILE A 420 -21.68 12.87 -9.43
C ILE A 420 -22.76 12.02 -10.10
N GLY A 421 -23.56 11.29 -9.31
CA GLY A 421 -24.76 10.59 -9.77
C GLY A 421 -25.94 11.53 -10.11
N GLY A 422 -27.16 11.07 -9.84
CA GLY A 422 -28.40 11.74 -10.20
C GLY A 422 -29.51 10.74 -10.48
N MET A 423 -30.23 10.89 -11.59
CA MET A 423 -31.37 10.05 -11.99
C MET A 423 -31.49 9.85 -13.51
N ASN A 424 -30.47 10.21 -14.32
CA ASN A 424 -30.64 10.38 -15.76
C ASN A 424 -29.52 9.75 -16.62
N SER A 425 -28.53 9.09 -16.04
CA SER A 425 -27.43 8.51 -16.81
C SER A 425 -27.88 7.43 -17.79
N SER A 426 -28.98 6.71 -17.51
CA SER A 426 -29.53 5.70 -18.42
C SER A 426 -29.96 6.26 -19.78
N SER A 427 -30.27 7.56 -19.86
CA SER A 427 -30.65 8.20 -21.13
C SER A 427 -29.49 8.37 -22.12
N ILE A 428 -28.22 8.28 -21.68
CA ILE A 428 -27.07 8.47 -22.57
C ILE A 428 -26.60 7.16 -23.21
N LEU A 429 -27.02 6.00 -22.69
CA LEU A 429 -26.47 4.70 -23.08
C LEU A 429 -26.52 4.40 -24.59
N PRO A 430 -27.60 4.72 -25.33
CA PRO A 430 -27.64 4.48 -26.78
C PRO A 430 -26.60 5.29 -27.59
N TYR A 431 -26.03 6.33 -27.00
CA TYR A 431 -25.14 7.27 -27.66
C TYR A 431 -23.65 7.09 -27.25
N ILE A 432 -23.36 6.20 -26.30
CA ILE A 432 -21.99 5.93 -25.86
C ILE A 432 -21.21 5.23 -26.99
N ASP A 433 -19.99 5.72 -27.24
CA ASP A 433 -19.04 5.13 -28.17
C ASP A 433 -18.33 3.93 -27.53
N TYR A 434 -19.02 2.79 -27.54
CA TYR A 434 -18.50 1.54 -26.95
C TYR A 434 -17.28 0.99 -27.69
N ASP A 435 -17.15 1.24 -28.99
CA ASP A 435 -16.02 0.78 -29.79
C ASP A 435 -14.73 1.48 -29.36
N LYS A 436 -14.79 2.78 -29.13
CA LYS A 436 -13.66 3.56 -28.61
C LYS A 436 -13.25 3.14 -27.20
N ILE A 437 -14.19 2.72 -26.36
CA ILE A 437 -13.87 2.13 -25.05
C ILE A 437 -13.09 0.82 -25.23
N MET A 438 -13.52 -0.04 -26.17
CA MET A 438 -12.83 -1.30 -26.47
C MET A 438 -11.42 -1.09 -27.02
N GLU A 439 -11.27 -0.15 -27.96
CA GLU A 439 -9.99 0.20 -28.57
C GLU A 439 -8.98 0.69 -27.52
N ARG A 440 -9.41 1.62 -26.66
CA ARG A 440 -8.53 2.29 -25.69
C ARG A 440 -8.42 1.57 -24.35
N LYS A 441 -9.35 0.65 -24.06
CA LYS A 441 -9.51 -0.01 -22.75
C LYS A 441 -9.63 0.99 -21.60
N THR A 442 -10.29 2.12 -21.85
CA THR A 442 -10.46 3.19 -20.86
C THR A 442 -11.22 2.67 -19.64
N LYS A 443 -10.66 2.90 -18.45
CA LYS A 443 -11.30 2.49 -17.19
C LYS A 443 -12.41 3.46 -16.83
N ILE A 444 -13.54 2.96 -16.32
CA ILE A 444 -14.68 3.82 -15.94
C ILE A 444 -15.00 3.58 -14.46
N VAL A 445 -15.05 4.67 -13.69
CA VAL A 445 -15.37 4.65 -12.27
C VAL A 445 -16.50 5.63 -11.92
N GLY A 446 -17.37 5.20 -11.01
CA GLY A 446 -18.39 6.02 -10.39
C GLY A 446 -19.32 5.16 -9.54
N TYR A 447 -20.39 5.75 -9.03
CA TYR A 447 -21.39 5.03 -8.25
C TYR A 447 -22.76 5.71 -8.36
N SER A 448 -23.75 5.21 -7.61
CA SER A 448 -25.12 5.75 -7.60
C SER A 448 -25.76 5.61 -8.99
N ASP A 449 -26.35 6.67 -9.52
CA ASP A 449 -26.89 6.71 -10.88
C ASP A 449 -25.92 6.27 -11.98
N THR A 450 -24.61 6.45 -11.77
CA THR A 450 -23.59 6.01 -12.74
C THR A 450 -23.62 4.49 -12.96
N THR A 451 -24.28 3.71 -12.09
CA THR A 451 -24.50 2.27 -12.24
C THR A 451 -25.00 1.89 -13.64
N ALA A 452 -25.91 2.69 -14.22
CA ALA A 452 -26.43 2.40 -15.57
C ALA A 452 -25.31 2.38 -16.62
N ILE A 453 -24.37 3.33 -16.56
CA ILE A 453 -23.21 3.39 -17.46
C ILE A 453 -22.26 2.23 -17.17
N LEU A 454 -21.95 1.95 -15.90
CA LEU A 454 -21.03 0.87 -15.52
C LEU A 454 -21.50 -0.49 -16.06
N LEU A 455 -22.79 -0.80 -15.87
CA LEU A 455 -23.41 -2.03 -16.35
C LEU A 455 -23.46 -2.08 -17.88
N ALA A 456 -23.86 -0.98 -18.54
CA ALA A 456 -23.92 -0.90 -19.99
C ALA A 456 -22.56 -1.12 -20.64
N VAL A 457 -21.52 -0.46 -20.13
CA VAL A 457 -20.17 -0.61 -20.67
C VAL A 457 -19.69 -2.05 -20.49
N TYR A 458 -19.84 -2.63 -19.30
CA TYR A 458 -19.47 -4.03 -19.10
C TYR A 458 -20.26 -4.97 -20.02
N LYS A 459 -21.57 -4.75 -20.20
CA LYS A 459 -22.41 -5.55 -21.08
C LYS A 459 -21.94 -5.50 -22.53
N LYS A 460 -21.65 -4.30 -23.05
CA LYS A 460 -21.33 -4.03 -24.45
C LYS A 460 -19.88 -4.37 -24.82
N THR A 461 -18.95 -4.23 -23.87
CA THR A 461 -17.51 -4.33 -24.15
C THR A 461 -16.82 -5.51 -23.46
N LYS A 462 -17.45 -6.10 -22.44
CA LYS A 462 -16.84 -7.08 -21.49
C LYS A 462 -15.63 -6.53 -20.72
N ILE A 463 -15.34 -5.24 -20.81
CA ILE A 463 -14.31 -4.57 -20.02
C ILE A 463 -14.90 -4.30 -18.64
N PRO A 464 -14.27 -4.79 -17.54
CA PRO A 464 -14.74 -4.51 -16.19
C PRO A 464 -14.72 -3.01 -15.87
N THR A 465 -15.73 -2.57 -15.14
CA THR A 465 -15.86 -1.19 -14.65
C THR A 465 -15.76 -1.15 -13.13
N TYR A 466 -15.69 0.04 -12.55
CA TYR A 466 -15.41 0.20 -11.13
C TYR A 466 -16.55 0.94 -10.42
N TYR A 467 -17.19 0.25 -9.46
CA TYR A 467 -18.08 0.89 -8.51
C TYR A 467 -17.23 1.55 -7.43
N GLY A 468 -17.15 2.88 -7.44
CA GLY A 468 -16.15 3.61 -6.66
C GLY A 468 -16.33 5.13 -6.68
N PRO A 469 -15.35 5.86 -6.12
CA PRO A 469 -15.42 7.31 -5.93
C PRO A 469 -15.84 8.10 -7.18
N ALA A 470 -16.69 9.12 -6.97
CA ALA A 470 -17.01 10.16 -7.94
C ALA A 470 -16.39 11.48 -7.48
N LEU A 471 -16.06 12.40 -8.40
CA LEU A 471 -15.25 13.58 -8.08
C LEU A 471 -15.84 14.41 -6.93
N LEU A 472 -17.09 14.86 -7.11
CA LEU A 472 -17.75 15.81 -6.22
C LEU A 472 -18.02 15.25 -4.81
N PRO A 473 -18.55 14.03 -4.63
CA PRO A 473 -18.84 13.52 -3.29
C PRO A 473 -17.61 12.98 -2.54
N SER A 474 -16.52 12.58 -3.22
CA SER A 474 -15.53 11.69 -2.58
C SER A 474 -14.22 12.32 -2.13
N PHE A 475 -13.73 13.41 -2.75
CA PHE A 475 -12.35 13.88 -2.50
C PHE A 475 -12.24 15.11 -1.61
N ASP A 476 -13.09 16.13 -1.78
CA ASP A 476 -13.16 17.30 -0.89
C ASP A 476 -13.91 16.96 0.43
N GLU A 477 -13.34 16.00 1.17
CA GLU A 477 -13.82 15.43 2.42
C GLU A 477 -12.76 15.53 3.53
N GLN A 478 -13.17 15.22 4.77
CA GLN A 478 -12.26 15.18 5.92
C GLN A 478 -11.10 14.20 5.70
N ASP A 479 -9.94 14.49 6.30
CA ASP A 479 -8.67 13.82 6.01
C ASP A 479 -8.72 12.29 6.06
N PHE A 480 -9.41 11.71 7.05
CA PHE A 480 -9.58 10.26 7.13
C PHE A 480 -10.34 9.69 5.91
N ILE A 481 -11.47 10.31 5.55
CA ILE A 481 -12.32 9.87 4.44
C ILE A 481 -11.60 10.07 3.11
N LYS A 482 -11.06 11.28 2.89
CA LYS A 482 -10.28 11.65 1.69
C LYS A 482 -9.14 10.66 1.45
N ARG A 483 -8.30 10.40 2.47
CA ARG A 483 -7.17 9.46 2.34
C ARG A 483 -7.64 8.04 2.05
N TRP A 484 -8.72 7.58 2.66
CA TRP A 484 -9.26 6.26 2.39
C TRP A 484 -9.75 6.14 0.94
N ASN A 485 -10.53 7.11 0.47
CA ASN A 485 -11.08 7.15 -0.88
C ASN A 485 -9.95 7.19 -1.94
N LEU A 486 -8.94 8.04 -1.73
CA LEU A 486 -7.74 8.09 -2.59
C LEU A 486 -6.99 6.76 -2.61
N ASN A 487 -6.73 6.16 -1.45
CA ASN A 487 -6.02 4.89 -1.36
C ASN A 487 -6.80 3.77 -2.06
N SER A 488 -8.12 3.71 -1.88
CA SER A 488 -8.97 2.69 -2.52
C SER A 488 -9.00 2.87 -4.04
N PHE A 489 -9.18 4.11 -4.51
CA PHE A 489 -9.09 4.46 -5.94
C PHE A 489 -7.74 4.08 -6.54
N ASN A 490 -6.63 4.47 -5.90
CA ASN A 490 -5.28 4.20 -6.36
C ASN A 490 -5.00 2.69 -6.42
N LYS A 491 -5.35 1.93 -5.36
CA LYS A 491 -5.15 0.47 -5.33
C LYS A 491 -5.90 -0.23 -6.45
N TYR A 492 -7.21 0.00 -6.57
CA TYR A 492 -8.07 -0.86 -7.37
C TYR A 492 -8.33 -0.33 -8.77
N VAL A 493 -8.51 0.98 -8.95
CA VAL A 493 -8.78 1.57 -10.26
C VAL A 493 -7.48 1.86 -11.00
N VAL A 494 -6.52 2.52 -10.36
CA VAL A 494 -5.27 2.91 -11.04
C VAL A 494 -4.36 1.69 -11.19
N ASN A 495 -4.05 1.01 -10.09
CA ASN A 495 -3.05 -0.06 -10.05
C ASN A 495 -3.59 -1.47 -10.33
N ASN A 496 -4.91 -1.65 -10.51
CA ASN A 496 -5.55 -2.96 -10.70
C ASN A 496 -5.13 -4.00 -9.64
N GLN A 497 -4.93 -3.56 -8.39
CA GLN A 497 -4.48 -4.44 -7.34
C GLN A 497 -5.53 -5.53 -7.05
N ILE A 498 -5.07 -6.78 -6.90
CA ILE A 498 -5.88 -7.91 -6.43
C ILE A 498 -5.60 -8.20 -4.95
N GLY A 499 -6.53 -8.88 -4.30
CA GLY A 499 -6.40 -9.29 -2.90
C GLY A 499 -7.61 -8.92 -2.04
N ILE A 500 -7.44 -9.08 -0.73
CA ILE A 500 -8.49 -8.79 0.26
C ILE A 500 -8.77 -7.29 0.28
N ILE A 501 -10.04 -6.92 0.21
CA ILE A 501 -10.48 -5.54 0.35
C ILE A 501 -10.53 -5.19 1.83
N ASP A 502 -9.66 -4.26 2.24
CA ASP A 502 -9.64 -3.71 3.60
C ASP A 502 -10.95 -2.98 3.91
N ASN A 503 -11.44 -3.07 5.15
CA ASN A 503 -12.61 -2.31 5.61
C ASN A 503 -12.19 -1.19 6.57
N PRO A 504 -12.78 0.02 6.46
CA PRO A 504 -12.44 1.13 7.33
C PRO A 504 -12.84 0.82 8.78
N LYS A 505 -12.07 1.30 9.76
CA LYS A 505 -12.42 1.10 11.19
C LYS A 505 -13.60 1.96 11.62
N LEU A 506 -13.81 3.09 10.93
CA LEU A 506 -14.82 4.08 11.22
C LEU A 506 -15.56 4.43 9.92
N TRP A 507 -16.84 4.76 10.03
CA TRP A 507 -17.66 5.20 8.90
C TRP A 507 -18.67 6.28 9.33
N THR A 508 -19.30 6.95 8.37
CA THR A 508 -20.35 7.94 8.62
C THR A 508 -21.32 8.03 7.44
N GLU A 509 -22.56 8.38 7.74
CA GLU A 509 -23.61 8.79 6.79
C GLU A 509 -24.05 10.25 7.04
N GLU A 510 -23.33 10.97 7.91
CA GLU A 510 -23.68 12.34 8.23
C GLU A 510 -23.54 13.23 6.99
N LYS A 511 -24.65 13.87 6.64
CA LYS A 511 -24.71 14.83 5.55
C LYS A 511 -24.33 16.19 6.05
N ILE A 512 -23.42 16.81 5.31
CA ILE A 512 -23.08 18.21 5.48
C ILE A 512 -23.67 18.94 4.30
N ASP A 513 -24.25 20.11 4.56
CA ASP A 513 -24.71 20.96 3.48
C ASP A 513 -23.49 21.56 2.78
N TRP A 514 -23.18 21.06 1.59
CA TRP A 514 -22.03 21.51 0.80
C TRP A 514 -22.14 22.98 0.39
N PHE A 515 -23.35 23.52 0.25
CA PHE A 515 -23.56 24.92 -0.16
C PHE A 515 -23.00 25.92 0.86
N ASN A 516 -23.00 25.56 2.14
CA ASN A 516 -22.43 26.40 3.20
C ASN A 516 -20.92 26.64 3.03
N PHE A 517 -20.24 25.81 2.26
CA PHE A 517 -18.79 25.89 2.05
C PHE A 517 -18.41 26.46 0.69
N GLU A 518 -19.36 26.97 -0.09
CA GLU A 518 -19.05 27.67 -1.33
C GLU A 518 -18.59 29.12 -1.09
N ASP A 519 -18.95 29.73 0.06
CA ASP A 519 -18.36 31.00 0.51
C ASP A 519 -16.93 30.79 1.02
N GLU A 520 -15.97 31.46 0.41
CA GLU A 520 -14.54 31.40 0.76
C GLU A 520 -14.25 31.73 2.23
N LYS A 521 -15.11 32.53 2.87
CA LYS A 521 -14.99 32.93 4.28
C LYS A 521 -15.28 31.78 5.26
N VAL A 522 -15.98 30.73 4.81
CA VAL A 522 -16.34 29.59 5.65
C VAL A 522 -15.27 28.51 5.51
N SER A 523 -14.57 28.22 6.61
CA SER A 523 -13.60 27.12 6.69
C SER A 523 -14.28 25.81 7.05
N LYS A 524 -13.88 24.72 6.37
CA LYS A 524 -14.29 23.34 6.70
C LYS A 524 -13.54 22.76 7.89
N GLU A 525 -12.44 23.38 8.32
CA GLU A 525 -11.53 22.80 9.33
C GLU A 525 -12.21 22.59 10.70
N ASN A 526 -13.24 23.37 11.01
CA ASN A 526 -13.99 23.26 12.26
C ASN A 526 -15.18 22.28 12.19
N TYR A 527 -15.48 21.72 11.01
CA TYR A 527 -16.59 20.78 10.85
C TYR A 527 -16.07 19.34 10.87
N ILE A 528 -16.33 18.63 11.98
CA ILE A 528 -15.95 17.23 12.16
C ILE A 528 -17.21 16.37 12.04
N LYS A 529 -17.16 15.37 11.15
CA LYS A 529 -18.29 14.47 10.92
C LYS A 529 -18.36 13.49 12.07
N LYS A 530 -19.56 13.18 12.52
CA LYS A 530 -19.84 12.15 13.51
C LYS A 530 -19.50 10.78 12.93
N MET A 531 -18.39 10.24 13.39
CA MET A 531 -17.91 8.92 13.00
C MET A 531 -18.53 7.82 13.88
N GLN A 532 -18.81 6.67 13.28
CA GLN A 532 -19.34 5.48 13.91
C GLN A 532 -18.34 4.32 13.79
N LYS A 533 -18.32 3.41 14.78
CA LYS A 533 -17.52 2.18 14.68
C LYS A 533 -18.06 1.31 13.55
N ASN A 534 -17.17 0.82 12.71
CA ASN A 534 -17.56 -0.04 11.60
C ASN A 534 -17.66 -1.51 12.02
N LYS A 535 -18.68 -2.20 11.50
CA LYS A 535 -18.91 -3.63 11.73
C LYS A 535 -19.68 -4.23 10.56
N LEU A 536 -19.12 -5.31 9.99
CA LEU A 536 -19.80 -6.13 9.00
C LEU A 536 -20.59 -7.27 9.67
N TYR A 537 -21.68 -7.65 9.05
CA TYR A 537 -22.52 -8.78 9.47
C TYR A 537 -22.61 -9.82 8.37
N SER A 538 -22.81 -11.06 8.79
CA SER A 538 -22.88 -12.21 7.91
C SER A 538 -24.20 -12.93 8.16
N TYR A 539 -24.85 -13.32 7.07
CA TYR A 539 -26.02 -14.19 7.10
C TYR A 539 -25.73 -15.37 6.18
N ASN A 540 -26.02 -16.57 6.68
CA ASN A 540 -25.65 -17.85 6.09
C ASN A 540 -24.13 -17.98 5.88
N ASP A 541 -23.51 -18.86 6.64
CA ASP A 541 -22.06 -19.06 6.54
C ASP A 541 -21.69 -19.82 5.26
N GLY A 542 -20.63 -19.38 4.59
CA GLY A 542 -20.13 -20.01 3.38
C GLY A 542 -19.03 -19.22 2.69
N VAL A 543 -18.46 -19.86 1.67
CA VAL A 543 -17.43 -19.28 0.80
C VAL A 543 -17.84 -19.51 -0.64
N VAL A 544 -17.95 -18.44 -1.41
CA VAL A 544 -18.30 -18.50 -2.83
C VAL A 544 -17.35 -17.67 -3.67
N ILE A 545 -17.09 -18.14 -4.89
CA ILE A 545 -16.29 -17.42 -5.88
C ILE A 545 -17.17 -17.25 -7.11
N GLY A 546 -17.31 -16.01 -7.56
CA GLY A 546 -18.20 -15.68 -8.67
C GLY A 546 -17.81 -14.35 -9.29
N ARG A 547 -18.42 -14.08 -10.45
CA ARG A 547 -18.33 -12.76 -11.07
C ARG A 547 -19.20 -11.79 -10.28
N LEU A 548 -18.66 -10.63 -9.94
CA LEU A 548 -19.37 -9.57 -9.25
C LEU A 548 -20.23 -8.76 -10.24
N ILE A 549 -21.54 -8.68 -10.02
CA ILE A 549 -22.45 -7.86 -10.82
C ILE A 549 -23.38 -7.07 -9.89
N GLY A 550 -23.70 -5.83 -10.27
CA GLY A 550 -24.69 -5.00 -9.60
C GLY A 550 -24.24 -3.55 -9.44
N GLY A 551 -24.65 -2.89 -8.34
CA GLY A 551 -24.43 -1.46 -8.10
C GLY A 551 -25.55 -0.84 -7.28
N ASN A 552 -25.95 0.38 -7.60
CA ASN A 552 -27.12 1.00 -7.00
C ASN A 552 -28.40 0.29 -7.47
N LEU A 553 -29.15 -0.34 -6.56
CA LEU A 553 -30.28 -1.19 -6.95
C LEU A 553 -31.40 -0.39 -7.60
N ASN A 554 -31.74 0.79 -7.05
CA ASN A 554 -32.75 1.65 -7.66
C ASN A 554 -32.39 2.06 -9.10
N THR A 555 -31.11 2.35 -9.38
CA THR A 555 -30.65 2.63 -10.75
C THR A 555 -30.66 1.39 -11.64
N MET A 556 -30.30 0.20 -11.11
CA MET A 556 -30.32 -1.05 -11.88
C MET A 556 -31.68 -1.32 -12.51
N VAL A 557 -32.78 -0.98 -11.81
CA VAL A 557 -34.15 -1.12 -12.34
C VAL A 557 -34.33 -0.38 -13.66
N SER A 558 -33.68 0.77 -13.85
CA SER A 558 -33.82 1.59 -15.07
C SER A 558 -33.23 0.98 -16.34
N VAL A 559 -32.33 0.00 -16.20
CA VAL A 559 -31.68 -0.68 -17.33
C VAL A 559 -32.04 -2.17 -17.40
N TYR A 560 -32.80 -2.68 -16.43
CA TYR A 560 -33.16 -4.09 -16.37
C TYR A 560 -33.94 -4.53 -17.61
N ASN A 561 -33.66 -5.74 -18.10
CA ASN A 561 -34.23 -6.31 -19.33
C ASN A 561 -34.06 -5.45 -20.59
N THR A 562 -33.01 -4.63 -20.63
CA THR A 562 -32.56 -3.91 -21.85
C THR A 562 -31.26 -4.51 -22.37
N GLU A 563 -30.84 -4.11 -23.57
CA GLU A 563 -29.54 -4.49 -24.14
C GLU A 563 -28.33 -3.97 -23.35
N PHE A 564 -28.54 -3.08 -22.37
CA PHE A 564 -27.52 -2.48 -21.53
C PHE A 564 -27.30 -3.21 -20.20
N MET A 565 -28.19 -4.13 -19.80
CA MET A 565 -28.01 -4.91 -18.57
C MET A 565 -27.17 -6.18 -18.84
N PRO A 566 -26.06 -6.39 -18.10
CA PRO A 566 -25.40 -7.69 -18.03
C PRO A 566 -26.39 -8.76 -17.62
N GLU A 567 -26.43 -9.86 -18.37
CA GLU A 567 -27.20 -11.01 -17.93
C GLU A 567 -26.60 -11.53 -16.62
N ILE A 568 -27.45 -11.63 -15.59
CA ILE A 568 -27.10 -12.29 -14.33
C ILE A 568 -27.34 -13.79 -14.51
N VAL A 569 -26.28 -14.56 -14.30
CA VAL A 569 -26.24 -16.02 -14.52
C VAL A 569 -25.99 -16.76 -13.22
N GLU A 570 -26.19 -18.08 -13.23
CA GLU A 570 -25.88 -18.93 -12.08
C GLU A 570 -24.41 -18.78 -11.68
N GLY A 571 -24.13 -18.63 -10.39
CA GLY A 571 -22.77 -18.46 -9.88
C GLY A 571 -22.31 -17.01 -9.70
N ASP A 572 -23.06 -16.03 -10.21
CA ASP A 572 -22.74 -14.62 -9.98
C ASP A 572 -22.87 -14.25 -8.48
N ILE A 573 -22.06 -13.28 -8.06
CA ILE A 573 -22.18 -12.62 -6.76
C ILE A 573 -22.84 -11.26 -6.98
N LEU A 574 -24.00 -11.07 -6.35
CA LEU A 574 -24.76 -9.83 -6.45
C LEU A 574 -24.21 -8.80 -5.48
N PHE A 575 -23.90 -7.60 -5.97
CA PHE A 575 -23.63 -6.45 -5.12
C PHE A 575 -24.74 -5.41 -5.28
N ILE A 576 -25.34 -4.99 -4.17
CA ILE A 576 -26.37 -3.95 -4.17
C ILE A 576 -26.20 -2.98 -3.01
N GLU A 577 -26.53 -1.72 -3.28
CA GLU A 577 -26.66 -0.66 -2.28
C GLU A 577 -27.76 0.31 -2.71
N ASP A 578 -28.30 1.07 -1.76
CA ASP A 578 -29.24 2.15 -1.99
C ASP A 578 -28.92 3.33 -1.06
N SER A 579 -29.49 4.50 -1.36
CA SER A 579 -29.29 5.73 -0.60
C SER A 579 -30.57 6.54 -0.57
N ASN A 580 -30.88 7.10 0.61
CA ASN A 580 -32.04 7.96 0.85
C ASN A 580 -33.36 7.33 0.44
N LYS A 581 -33.54 6.06 0.83
CA LYS A 581 -34.74 5.28 0.55
C LYS A 581 -35.52 4.97 1.81
N SER A 582 -36.85 5.01 1.70
CA SER A 582 -37.74 4.51 2.72
C SER A 582 -37.90 2.99 2.64
N VAL A 583 -38.37 2.41 3.74
CA VAL A 583 -38.59 0.96 3.89
C VAL A 583 -39.46 0.37 2.76
N ASP A 584 -40.49 1.08 2.33
CA ASP A 584 -41.40 0.68 1.24
C ASP A 584 -40.75 0.77 -0.15
N GLU A 585 -39.93 1.79 -0.41
CA GLU A 585 -39.14 1.87 -1.64
C GLU A 585 -38.14 0.70 -1.74
N CYS A 586 -37.45 0.39 -0.64
CA CYS A 586 -36.54 -0.75 -0.58
C CYS A 586 -37.28 -2.08 -0.73
N GLU A 587 -38.44 -2.23 -0.08
CA GLU A 587 -39.29 -3.42 -0.21
C GLU A 587 -39.66 -3.66 -1.68
N ARG A 588 -40.09 -2.62 -2.40
CA ARG A 588 -40.40 -2.68 -3.82
C ARG A 588 -39.17 -3.13 -4.65
N ASN A 589 -38.00 -2.59 -4.35
CA ASN A 589 -36.77 -2.92 -5.07
C ASN A 589 -36.30 -4.36 -4.80
N PHE A 590 -36.46 -4.86 -3.57
CA PHE A 590 -36.15 -6.27 -3.25
C PHE A 590 -37.19 -7.24 -3.83
N ALA A 591 -38.47 -6.85 -3.87
CA ALA A 591 -39.50 -7.59 -4.59
C ALA A 591 -39.17 -7.69 -6.09
N PHE A 592 -38.63 -6.63 -6.68
CA PHE A 592 -38.10 -6.67 -8.04
C PHE A 592 -37.00 -7.74 -8.21
N LEU A 593 -36.02 -7.84 -7.31
CA LEU A 593 -34.98 -8.88 -7.37
C LEU A 593 -35.54 -10.30 -7.29
N LYS A 594 -36.57 -10.51 -6.45
CA LYS A 594 -37.27 -11.79 -6.30
C LYS A 594 -38.06 -12.13 -7.56
N ASN A 595 -38.92 -11.22 -8.02
CA ASN A 595 -39.82 -11.44 -9.17
C ASN A 595 -39.06 -11.57 -10.50
N SER A 596 -37.88 -10.95 -10.61
CA SER A 596 -36.97 -11.08 -11.75
C SER A 596 -36.14 -12.37 -11.75
N LYS A 597 -36.30 -13.23 -10.73
CA LYS A 597 -35.52 -14.46 -10.52
C LYS A 597 -34.02 -14.24 -10.42
N ILE A 598 -33.58 -13.03 -10.05
CA ILE A 598 -32.15 -12.74 -9.81
C ILE A 598 -31.69 -13.51 -8.58
N LEU A 599 -32.47 -13.49 -7.50
CA LEU A 599 -32.15 -14.18 -6.25
C LEU A 599 -32.09 -15.72 -6.41
N ASP A 600 -32.76 -16.26 -7.44
CA ASP A 600 -32.73 -17.68 -7.78
C ASP A 600 -31.42 -18.13 -8.43
N LYS A 601 -30.62 -17.18 -8.95
CA LYS A 601 -29.39 -17.47 -9.72
C LYS A 601 -28.11 -17.19 -8.95
N VAL A 602 -28.10 -16.14 -8.14
CA VAL A 602 -26.87 -15.65 -7.49
C VAL A 602 -26.40 -16.63 -6.42
N SER A 603 -25.09 -16.82 -6.31
CA SER A 603 -24.49 -17.73 -5.33
C SER A 603 -24.06 -17.02 -4.04
N GLY A 604 -24.05 -15.70 -4.02
CA GLY A 604 -23.80 -14.90 -2.82
C GLY A 604 -24.19 -13.45 -3.02
N VAL A 605 -24.34 -12.72 -1.91
CA VAL A 605 -24.77 -11.32 -1.92
C VAL A 605 -23.86 -10.46 -1.05
N ILE A 606 -23.48 -9.30 -1.57
CA ILE A 606 -22.82 -8.21 -0.84
C ILE A 606 -23.81 -7.05 -0.76
N LEU A 607 -24.27 -6.73 0.44
CA LEU A 607 -25.10 -5.55 0.71
C LEU A 607 -24.22 -4.40 1.21
N GLY A 608 -24.16 -3.32 0.44
CA GLY A 608 -23.58 -2.06 0.88
C GLY A 608 -24.38 -1.45 2.03
N LYS A 609 -23.76 -0.56 2.81
CA LYS A 609 -24.49 0.25 3.80
C LYS A 609 -25.54 1.11 3.09
N SER A 610 -26.76 1.16 3.62
CA SER A 610 -27.80 2.04 3.08
C SER A 610 -27.75 3.40 3.77
N GLU A 611 -27.31 4.45 3.05
CA GLU A 611 -27.25 5.81 3.60
C GLU A 611 -28.66 6.33 3.92
N ASN A 612 -28.88 6.80 5.16
CA ASN A 612 -30.11 7.46 5.59
C ASN A 612 -31.37 6.63 5.29
N PHE A 613 -31.33 5.35 5.65
CA PHE A 613 -32.46 4.43 5.48
C PHE A 613 -33.64 4.85 6.37
N ASN A 614 -34.75 5.26 5.74
CA ASN A 614 -35.94 5.73 6.45
C ASN A 614 -36.87 4.56 6.79
N LYS A 615 -36.86 4.15 8.05
CA LYS A 615 -37.69 3.06 8.56
C LYS A 615 -39.19 3.38 8.64
N MET A 616 -39.59 4.64 8.48
CA MET A 616 -40.96 5.10 8.78
C MET A 616 -41.36 4.64 10.21
N SER A 617 -42.51 4.00 10.37
CA SER A 617 -42.98 3.39 11.63
C SER A 617 -42.53 1.93 11.83
N SER A 618 -41.70 1.40 10.93
CA SER A 618 -41.21 0.02 10.98
C SER A 618 -39.98 -0.13 11.89
N ASN A 619 -39.78 -1.34 12.43
CA ASN A 619 -38.56 -1.71 13.16
C ASN A 619 -37.49 -2.36 12.26
N GLU A 620 -37.78 -2.57 10.98
CA GLU A 620 -36.88 -3.22 10.03
C GLU A 620 -35.56 -2.44 9.85
N THR A 621 -34.47 -3.16 9.62
CA THR A 621 -33.25 -2.62 9.02
C THR A 621 -33.23 -2.93 7.52
N TYR A 622 -32.35 -2.28 6.76
CA TYR A 622 -32.19 -2.56 5.34
C TYR A 622 -31.88 -4.04 5.08
N GLU A 623 -31.03 -4.63 5.91
CA GLU A 623 -30.63 -6.03 5.85
C GLU A 623 -31.76 -6.97 6.28
N SER A 624 -32.46 -6.68 7.40
CA SER A 624 -33.55 -7.55 7.84
C SER A 624 -34.68 -7.58 6.82
N LEU A 625 -34.96 -6.44 6.17
CA LEU A 625 -35.90 -6.36 5.07
C LEU A 625 -35.44 -7.18 3.87
N PHE A 626 -34.18 -7.06 3.42
CA PHE A 626 -33.63 -7.85 2.31
C PHE A 626 -33.76 -9.35 2.56
N MET A 627 -33.45 -9.80 3.78
CA MET A 627 -33.49 -11.23 4.13
C MET A 627 -34.90 -11.84 4.02
N LYS A 628 -35.98 -11.05 4.06
CA LYS A 628 -37.35 -11.55 3.83
C LYS A 628 -37.61 -11.98 2.38
N PHE A 629 -36.83 -11.46 1.43
CA PHE A 629 -36.96 -11.78 0.01
C PHE A 629 -36.05 -12.91 -0.44
N LEU A 630 -35.05 -13.27 0.38
CA LEU A 630 -34.07 -14.30 0.06
C LEU A 630 -34.51 -15.66 0.63
N ASP A 631 -35.15 -16.48 -0.20
CA ASP A 631 -35.62 -17.81 0.20
C ASP A 631 -34.48 -18.86 0.25
N ARG A 632 -33.38 -18.61 -0.47
CA ARG A 632 -32.21 -19.52 -0.55
C ARG A 632 -31.20 -19.24 0.55
N LYS A 633 -30.62 -20.30 1.13
CA LYS A 633 -29.50 -20.21 2.08
C LYS A 633 -28.16 -20.01 1.36
N ILE A 634 -27.97 -18.85 0.75
CA ILE A 634 -26.69 -18.44 0.14
C ILE A 634 -25.93 -17.46 1.04
N PRO A 635 -24.58 -17.39 0.98
CA PRO A 635 -23.81 -16.46 1.78
C PRO A 635 -24.12 -14.99 1.50
N VAL A 636 -24.37 -14.22 2.55
CA VAL A 636 -24.64 -12.79 2.48
C VAL A 636 -23.70 -12.04 3.45
N LEU A 637 -23.00 -11.03 2.95
CA LEU A 637 -22.21 -10.09 3.75
C LEU A 637 -22.85 -8.71 3.65
N THR A 638 -23.13 -8.10 4.79
CA THR A 638 -23.85 -6.81 4.86
C THR A 638 -23.04 -5.74 5.55
N ASN A 639 -23.51 -4.50 5.42
CA ASN A 639 -22.79 -3.30 5.85
C ASN A 639 -21.41 -3.17 5.20
N PHE A 640 -21.28 -3.61 3.94
CA PHE A 640 -20.04 -3.46 3.21
C PHE A 640 -19.81 -1.99 2.83
N ASP A 641 -18.56 -1.52 2.93
CA ASP A 641 -18.20 -0.12 2.73
C ASP A 641 -18.05 0.27 1.25
N SER A 642 -18.98 -0.13 0.39
CA SER A 642 -19.05 0.32 -1.00
C SER A 642 -20.47 0.83 -1.25
N SER A 643 -20.71 2.11 -0.91
CA SER A 643 -22.05 2.73 -0.90
C SER A 643 -21.93 4.26 -0.82
N HIS A 644 -23.06 4.95 -0.61
CA HIS A 644 -23.07 6.39 -0.34
C HIS A 644 -22.49 6.78 1.03
N CYS A 645 -22.42 5.85 1.98
CA CYS A 645 -21.73 6.05 3.25
C CYS A 645 -20.22 6.23 3.04
N GLN A 646 -19.57 6.97 3.93
CA GLN A 646 -18.14 7.29 3.83
C GLN A 646 -17.32 6.59 4.93
N PRO A 647 -16.07 6.18 4.66
CA PRO A 647 -15.42 6.21 3.34
C PRO A 647 -15.84 5.06 2.43
N MET A 648 -15.38 5.07 1.18
CA MET A 648 -15.80 4.15 0.13
C MET A 648 -14.69 3.22 -0.36
N ASN A 649 -14.99 1.94 -0.44
CA ASN A 649 -14.23 0.89 -1.09
C ASN A 649 -14.64 0.73 -2.55
N VAL A 650 -13.65 0.46 -3.41
CA VAL A 650 -13.87 0.17 -4.82
C VAL A 650 -14.21 -1.30 -5.02
N LEU A 651 -15.24 -1.58 -5.82
CA LEU A 651 -15.59 -2.90 -6.32
C LEU A 651 -15.49 -2.94 -7.84
N LYS A 652 -15.05 -4.08 -8.40
CA LYS A 652 -14.86 -4.25 -9.85
C LYS A 652 -16.02 -5.03 -10.46
N ILE A 653 -16.93 -4.32 -11.11
CA ILE A 653 -18.09 -4.91 -11.79
C ILE A 653 -17.62 -5.70 -13.00
N GLY A 654 -18.09 -6.95 -13.10
CA GLY A 654 -17.65 -7.92 -14.10
C GLY A 654 -16.35 -8.66 -13.74
N GLY A 655 -15.68 -8.29 -12.65
CA GLY A 655 -14.49 -8.98 -12.13
C GLY A 655 -14.86 -10.20 -11.27
N LYS A 656 -13.90 -11.11 -11.08
CA LYS A 656 -14.08 -12.29 -10.23
C LYS A 656 -13.72 -11.97 -8.78
N VAL A 657 -14.59 -12.33 -7.84
CA VAL A 657 -14.39 -12.10 -6.41
C VAL A 657 -14.63 -13.38 -5.60
N LYS A 658 -13.95 -13.48 -4.46
CA LYS A 658 -14.26 -14.44 -3.41
C LYS A 658 -14.99 -13.73 -2.28
N LEU A 659 -16.20 -14.20 -1.95
CA LEU A 659 -16.95 -13.81 -0.76
C LEU A 659 -16.77 -14.90 0.31
N ASP A 660 -16.27 -14.51 1.48
CA ASP A 660 -16.02 -15.41 2.62
C ASP A 660 -16.74 -14.84 3.85
N THR A 661 -17.90 -15.39 4.18
CA THR A 661 -18.72 -14.87 5.29
C THR A 661 -18.22 -15.32 6.66
N PHE A 662 -17.48 -16.42 6.75
CA PHE A 662 -16.82 -16.83 8.00
C PHE A 662 -15.82 -15.76 8.47
N ASN A 663 -14.99 -15.28 7.55
CA ASN A 663 -13.97 -14.29 7.84
C ASN A 663 -14.43 -12.84 7.60
N LYS A 664 -15.65 -12.65 7.09
CA LYS A 664 -16.21 -11.35 6.70
C LYS A 664 -15.33 -10.60 5.68
N GLN A 665 -14.89 -11.33 4.66
CA GLN A 665 -13.92 -10.85 3.68
C GLN A 665 -14.48 -10.90 2.27
N VAL A 666 -14.15 -9.87 1.50
CA VAL A 666 -14.28 -9.84 0.05
C VAL A 666 -12.87 -9.76 -0.53
N THR A 667 -12.54 -10.66 -1.45
CA THR A 667 -11.23 -10.70 -2.11
C THR A 667 -11.44 -10.49 -3.61
N LEU A 668 -10.81 -9.48 -4.18
CA LEU A 668 -10.74 -9.30 -5.63
C LEU A 668 -9.71 -10.27 -6.19
N LEU A 669 -10.12 -11.12 -7.14
CA LEU A 669 -9.26 -12.14 -7.74
C LEU A 669 -8.75 -11.76 -9.13
N GLU A 670 -9.52 -10.96 -9.87
CA GLU A 670 -9.24 -10.60 -11.27
C GLU A 670 -9.51 -9.14 -11.58
#